data_AF-A0A1I3E5T7-F1
#
_entry.id   AF-A0A1I3E5T7-F1
#
_cell.length_a   1.000
_cell.length_b   1.000
_cell.length_c   1.000
_cell.angle_alpha   90.00
_cell.angle_beta   90.00
_cell.angle_gamma   90.00
#
_symmetry.space_group_name_H-M   'P 1'
#
loop_
_entity.id
_entity.type
_entity.pdbx_description
1 polymer ?
#
loop_
_entity_poly.entity_id
_entity_poly.type
_entity_poly.pdbx_seq_one_letter_code
_entity_poly.pdbx_strand_id
1 'polypeptide(L)'
;MKKAVRINSAFSGNFAKALLPLAIAATLVPMSAHAADSWVATRTGAFLLPAAHPAGAVAQSEARTTSAATGYALGDAANELTNTLVTPLEISQPLHVTVVLKGRNDSQLDTFLREVNQPGSPNYRQYLTPEQFKARYAPTDAQVQAVVEHLKASGFTNISVSENNKLISADGNANNAQSGFHTNLKRFNYRGKQVFANDSAALVPSSLSSSVESVLGLQNAGVPHRLIRRFVPANAALASANAEVNTEAKAAAGSQVAHQPTDFAKIYDAAGLPAATNTTVGIITWGDLTQTIADLKTFTTSAKLATVNTKVVAGGKGTLADDGDPSEWDLDSQDIIGTSGGVKQLIFYSAINGDSQDSGLTDATLTDAYNKAVTDNLAKVINVSLGLDEASANSDGSLAADDAVFKQAVAQGQIFSVSSGDAGVYQWSTSPQGAPGYIGTSSDGSTVKTTINLSKYSVSSPASSPYVVAVGGTTLSTTNKTTWAGETVWNEGWAFADTDQFGDPVDDSVRIWATGGGVSQYETAPTWQTTALGKTVTKRVVPDVAFDAASGTGALIVINGQAGQQVGGTSLASPIFVGGWARVESAHQNSLGLPTSGFYQTFVKDASNTHDVTSGNNGYGGKGYAAKAGWDDDTGFGSLDFTKLSATYK
;
A
#
# COMPACT_ATOMS: atom_id res chain seq x y z
N MET A 1 58.46 -38.81 -47.91
CA MET A 1 59.69 -38.67 -48.70
C MET A 1 59.83 -37.22 -49.17
N LYS A 2 60.89 -36.53 -48.75
CA LYS A 2 61.22 -35.15 -49.15
C LYS A 2 61.64 -35.09 -50.63
N LYS A 3 61.19 -34.08 -51.37
CA LYS A 3 61.91 -33.39 -52.48
C LYS A 3 61.04 -32.20 -52.92
N ALA A 4 61.39 -30.97 -52.55
CA ALA A 4 62.44 -30.10 -53.11
C ALA A 4 61.95 -29.29 -54.33
N VAL A 5 61.50 -28.07 -54.02
CA VAL A 5 61.74 -26.77 -54.67
C VAL A 5 62.36 -26.75 -56.06
N ARG A 6 61.69 -26.03 -56.98
CA ARG A 6 62.33 -25.18 -57.99
C ARG A 6 61.61 -23.83 -58.05
N ILE A 7 62.34 -22.76 -57.80
CA ILE A 7 62.00 -21.37 -58.10
C ILE A 7 63.03 -20.89 -59.12
N ASN A 8 62.56 -20.22 -60.16
CA ASN A 8 63.24 -19.17 -60.95
C ASN A 8 62.31 -18.81 -62.13
N SER A 9 62.24 -17.61 -62.68
CA SER A 9 62.65 -16.25 -62.33
C SER A 9 62.33 -15.43 -63.59
N ALA A 10 61.63 -14.31 -63.45
CA ALA A 10 61.38 -13.30 -64.50
C ALA A 10 60.39 -12.29 -63.89
N PHE A 11 60.60 -10.99 -63.82
CA PHE A 11 61.52 -10.08 -64.49
C PHE A 11 61.68 -8.84 -63.59
N SER A 12 62.90 -8.37 -63.44
CA SER A 12 63.27 -7.18 -62.67
C SER A 12 63.63 -6.03 -63.62
N GLY A 13 63.18 -4.81 -63.29
CA GLY A 13 64.05 -3.64 -63.38
C GLY A 13 63.44 -2.36 -63.96
N ASN A 14 63.46 -1.32 -63.11
CA ASN A 14 63.62 0.12 -63.38
C ASN A 14 62.32 0.96 -63.41
N PHE A 15 62.16 2.09 -62.71
CA PHE A 15 63.03 2.90 -61.84
C PHE A 15 62.14 3.88 -61.00
N ALA A 16 62.60 4.18 -59.78
CA ALA A 16 62.43 5.41 -58.97
C ALA A 16 61.07 6.14 -58.78
N LYS A 17 60.54 5.99 -57.55
CA LYS A 17 60.14 7.02 -56.55
C LYS A 17 59.65 8.41 -57.03
N ALA A 18 58.38 8.70 -56.73
CA ALA A 18 57.94 9.97 -56.11
C ALA A 18 56.58 9.77 -55.40
N LEU A 19 56.33 10.55 -54.35
CA LEU A 19 55.37 10.34 -53.27
C LEU A 19 53.88 10.56 -53.63
N LEU A 20 53.03 9.83 -52.89
CA LEU A 20 51.59 10.01 -52.62
C LEU A 20 51.20 11.47 -52.21
N PRO A 21 49.90 11.86 -52.06
CA PRO A 21 48.67 11.02 -52.05
C PRO A 21 47.45 11.61 -52.81
N LEU A 22 46.46 10.78 -53.16
CA LEU A 22 45.11 10.85 -52.58
C LEU A 22 44.29 9.63 -53.01
N ALA A 23 43.80 8.90 -52.01
CA ALA A 23 43.03 7.69 -52.16
C ALA A 23 41.54 7.99 -52.40
N ILE A 24 40.95 7.35 -53.40
CA ILE A 24 39.52 7.04 -53.44
C ILE A 24 39.44 5.53 -53.69
N ALA A 25 39.31 4.76 -52.60
CA ALA A 25 38.90 3.37 -52.65
C ALA A 25 37.71 3.22 -51.72
N ALA A 26 36.54 3.01 -52.32
CA ALA A 26 35.29 2.76 -51.65
C ALA A 26 35.37 1.45 -50.86
N THR A 27 35.39 1.55 -49.54
CA THR A 27 35.02 0.47 -48.62
C THR A 27 33.60 0.74 -48.14
N LEU A 28 32.64 -0.02 -48.68
CA LEU A 28 31.32 -0.21 -48.07
C LEU A 28 31.52 -0.98 -46.76
N VAL A 29 31.68 -0.25 -45.67
CA VAL A 29 31.42 -0.75 -44.32
C VAL A 29 29.94 -0.43 -44.05
N PRO A 30 29.09 -1.39 -43.66
CA PRO A 30 27.80 -1.04 -43.10
C PRO A 30 28.09 -0.33 -41.78
N MET A 31 28.11 1.00 -41.79
CA MET A 31 27.90 1.76 -40.57
C MET A 31 26.46 1.51 -40.17
N SER A 32 26.23 0.46 -39.38
CA SER A 32 25.08 0.43 -38.49
C SER A 32 25.26 1.59 -37.54
N ALA A 33 24.75 2.77 -37.93
CA ALA A 33 24.43 3.81 -36.98
C ALA A 33 23.49 3.16 -35.97
N HIS A 34 24.03 2.65 -34.86
CA HIS A 34 23.24 2.39 -33.68
C HIS A 34 22.75 3.77 -33.29
N ALA A 35 21.49 4.08 -33.63
CA ALA A 35 20.80 5.16 -32.97
C ALA A 35 21.06 4.96 -31.48
N ALA A 36 21.60 5.97 -30.80
CA ALA A 36 21.76 5.89 -29.36
C ALA A 36 20.43 5.41 -28.78
N ASP A 37 20.43 4.29 -28.04
CA ASP A 37 19.21 3.69 -27.53
C ASP A 37 18.44 4.79 -26.79
N SER A 38 17.30 5.22 -27.34
CA SER A 38 16.49 6.23 -26.68
C SER A 38 15.91 5.59 -25.41
N TRP A 39 16.06 6.27 -24.27
CA TRP A 39 15.49 5.85 -22.99
C TRP A 39 14.19 6.59 -22.72
N VAL A 40 13.23 5.93 -22.10
CA VAL A 40 11.93 6.50 -21.75
C VAL A 40 11.64 6.32 -20.26
N ALA A 41 10.93 7.27 -19.67
CA ALA A 41 10.53 7.18 -18.27
C ALA A 41 9.48 6.08 -18.06
N THR A 42 9.60 5.41 -16.91
CA THR A 42 8.55 4.55 -16.36
C THR A 42 7.64 5.38 -15.44
N ARG A 43 6.70 4.75 -14.74
CA ARG A 43 5.89 5.42 -13.70
C ARG A 43 6.66 5.66 -12.40
N THR A 44 7.83 5.05 -12.22
CA THR A 44 8.68 5.30 -11.06
C THR A 44 9.40 6.64 -11.22
N GLY A 45 8.87 7.66 -10.55
CA GLY A 45 9.40 9.00 -10.47
C GLY A 45 10.63 9.11 -9.57
N ALA A 46 11.22 10.30 -9.54
CA ALA A 46 12.31 10.61 -8.63
C ALA A 46 11.77 10.82 -7.21
N PHE A 47 12.34 10.14 -6.22
CA PHE A 47 12.05 10.46 -4.82
C PHE A 47 12.72 11.76 -4.38
N LEU A 48 13.91 12.06 -4.92
CA LEU A 48 14.64 13.30 -4.69
C LEU A 48 14.68 14.14 -5.97
N LEU A 49 14.27 15.40 -5.90
CA LEU A 49 14.37 16.36 -7.00
C LEU A 49 15.53 17.32 -6.77
N PRO A 50 16.49 17.48 -7.69
CA PRO A 50 17.53 18.51 -7.55
C PRO A 50 16.91 19.90 -7.42
N ALA A 51 17.37 20.70 -6.45
CA ALA A 51 16.92 22.06 -6.27
C ALA A 51 17.26 22.89 -7.51
N ALA A 52 16.27 23.60 -8.05
CA ALA A 52 16.49 24.50 -9.18
C ALA A 52 17.46 25.62 -8.74
N HIS A 53 18.66 25.68 -9.32
CA HIS A 53 19.51 26.86 -9.20
C HIS A 53 18.80 28.02 -9.92
N PRO A 54 18.51 29.16 -9.26
CA PRO A 54 18.01 30.31 -9.97
C PRO A 54 19.07 30.76 -10.99
N ALA A 55 18.70 30.74 -12.27
CA ALA A 55 19.53 31.29 -13.33
C ALA A 55 19.61 32.81 -13.15
N GLY A 56 20.73 33.27 -12.60
CA GLY A 56 21.10 34.69 -12.55
C GLY A 56 20.95 35.34 -11.18
N ALA A 57 22.03 35.29 -10.38
CA ALA A 57 22.33 36.33 -9.42
C ALA A 57 23.85 36.56 -9.43
N VAL A 58 24.24 37.73 -9.94
CA VAL A 58 25.62 38.22 -9.91
C VAL A 58 26.03 38.39 -8.45
N ALA A 59 27.26 37.99 -8.14
CA ALA A 59 27.85 37.98 -6.81
C ALA A 59 27.71 39.32 -6.05
N GLN A 60 27.20 39.24 -4.82
CA GLN A 60 27.68 40.08 -3.72
C GLN A 60 27.79 39.24 -2.46
N SER A 61 28.99 39.25 -1.89
CA SER A 61 29.39 38.53 -0.69
C SER A 61 29.02 39.34 0.54
N GLU A 62 28.21 38.80 1.43
CA GLU A 62 28.35 39.03 2.88
C GLU A 62 28.03 37.72 3.62
N ALA A 63 28.91 37.38 4.56
CA ALA A 63 28.91 36.12 5.29
C ALA A 63 27.70 36.03 6.23
N ARG A 64 26.73 35.19 5.85
CA ARG A 64 25.78 34.57 6.77
C ARG A 64 26.16 33.09 6.86
N THR A 65 26.56 32.63 8.04
CA THR A 65 26.64 31.19 8.35
C THR A 65 25.23 30.63 8.42
N THR A 66 24.63 30.42 7.25
CA THR A 66 23.43 29.60 7.08
C THR A 66 23.90 28.24 6.60
N SER A 67 23.59 27.20 7.39
CA SER A 67 23.59 25.78 7.00
C SER A 67 23.26 25.63 5.52
N ALA A 68 24.11 24.94 4.75
CA ALA A 68 23.93 24.78 3.32
C ALA A 68 22.58 24.11 3.04
N ALA A 69 21.68 24.82 2.36
CA ALA A 69 20.50 24.22 1.76
C ALA A 69 20.97 23.07 0.86
N THR A 70 20.59 21.86 1.21
CA THR A 70 20.86 20.66 0.43
C THR A 70 20.21 20.85 -0.92
N GLY A 71 20.95 20.65 -2.02
CA GLY A 71 20.46 20.88 -3.37
C GLY A 71 19.41 19.87 -3.84
N TYR A 72 18.54 19.37 -2.96
CA TYR A 72 17.48 18.41 -3.23
C TYR A 72 16.20 18.73 -2.43
N ALA A 73 15.03 18.47 -3.03
CA ALA A 73 13.70 18.45 -2.43
C ALA A 73 13.08 17.04 -2.59
N LEU A 74 11.98 16.73 -1.90
CA LEU A 74 11.26 15.49 -2.13
C LEU A 74 10.41 15.57 -3.41
N GLY A 75 10.25 14.43 -4.09
CA GLY A 75 9.44 14.28 -5.31
C GLY A 75 7.95 14.34 -5.05
N ASP A 76 7.51 13.92 -3.86
CA ASP A 76 6.19 14.24 -3.36
C ASP A 76 6.20 15.66 -2.75
N ALA A 77 5.26 16.51 -3.15
CA ALA A 77 5.17 17.90 -2.69
C ALA A 77 4.72 18.03 -1.22
N ALA A 78 4.94 16.99 -0.40
CA ALA A 78 4.40 16.84 0.93
C ALA A 78 5.38 17.28 2.02
N ASN A 79 6.67 16.97 1.91
CA ASN A 79 7.63 17.23 2.99
C ASN A 79 8.94 17.87 2.48
N GLU A 80 9.54 18.74 3.29
CA GLU A 80 10.86 19.30 3.01
C GLU A 80 11.96 18.44 3.64
N LEU A 81 13.06 18.19 2.91
CA LEU A 81 14.28 17.67 3.50
C LEU A 81 14.92 18.78 4.34
N THR A 82 14.77 18.73 5.65
CA THR A 82 15.42 19.70 6.54
C THR A 82 16.82 19.20 6.90
N ASN A 83 17.84 20.05 6.64
CA ASN A 83 19.22 19.89 7.12
C ASN A 83 19.85 18.48 6.93
N THR A 84 19.49 17.78 5.85
CA THR A 84 19.92 16.40 5.66
C THR A 84 21.02 16.29 4.62
N LEU A 85 22.21 15.86 5.01
CA LEU A 85 23.29 15.59 4.07
C LEU A 85 22.89 14.45 3.11
N VAL A 86 22.62 14.80 1.85
CA VAL A 86 22.36 13.86 0.76
C VAL A 86 23.69 13.51 0.08
N THR A 87 24.04 12.22 0.05
CA THR A 87 25.28 11.73 -0.58
C THR A 87 24.99 10.60 -1.55
N PRO A 88 25.88 10.31 -2.53
CA PRO A 88 25.73 9.13 -3.37
C PRO A 88 25.62 7.84 -2.55
N LEU A 89 24.73 6.94 -2.96
CA LEU A 89 24.69 5.59 -2.40
C LEU A 89 25.95 4.82 -2.84
N GLU A 90 26.49 3.99 -1.95
CA GLU A 90 27.62 3.13 -2.29
C GLU A 90 27.24 2.17 -3.42
N ILE A 91 28.07 2.13 -4.47
CA ILE A 91 27.81 1.37 -5.68
C ILE A 91 27.64 -0.14 -5.45
N SER A 92 28.23 -0.68 -4.38
CA SER A 92 28.13 -2.08 -3.95
C SER A 92 26.94 -2.37 -3.04
N GLN A 93 26.17 -1.37 -2.61
CA GLN A 93 24.99 -1.57 -1.76
C GLN A 93 24.05 -2.59 -2.41
N PRO A 94 23.75 -3.73 -1.75
CA PRO A 94 22.79 -4.70 -2.26
C PRO A 94 21.40 -4.08 -2.42
N LEU A 95 20.71 -4.44 -3.49
CA LEU A 95 19.35 -3.99 -3.79
C LEU A 95 18.52 -5.14 -4.36
N HIS A 96 17.25 -5.13 -3.99
CA HIS A 96 16.21 -5.94 -4.59
C HIS A 96 15.29 -5.03 -5.40
N VAL A 97 14.98 -5.39 -6.64
CA VAL A 97 14.05 -4.63 -7.49
C VAL A 97 12.96 -5.53 -8.03
N THR A 98 11.75 -4.98 -8.16
CA THR A 98 10.64 -5.60 -8.86
C THR A 98 10.26 -4.74 -10.05
N VAL A 99 10.45 -5.28 -11.27
CA VAL A 99 9.98 -4.63 -12.50
C VAL A 99 8.56 -5.07 -12.78
N VAL A 100 7.65 -4.10 -12.83
CA VAL A 100 6.22 -4.30 -13.04
C VAL A 100 5.91 -4.15 -14.53
N LEU A 101 5.21 -5.12 -15.10
CA LEU A 101 4.92 -5.18 -16.53
C LEU A 101 3.48 -4.81 -16.88
N LYS A 102 3.35 -4.03 -17.97
CA LYS A 102 2.08 -3.61 -18.54
C LYS A 102 1.23 -4.78 -19.01
N GLY A 103 -0.06 -4.73 -18.66
CA GLY A 103 -1.04 -5.67 -19.17
C GLY A 103 -1.24 -5.57 -20.68
N ARG A 104 -2.01 -6.51 -21.21
CA ARG A 104 -2.59 -6.43 -22.54
C ARG A 104 -4.07 -6.17 -22.43
N ASN A 105 -4.63 -5.47 -23.42
CA ASN A 105 -6.06 -5.27 -23.57
C ASN A 105 -6.73 -4.58 -22.36
N ASP A 106 -6.09 -3.59 -21.74
CA ASP A 106 -6.57 -2.95 -20.51
C ASP A 106 -8.02 -2.46 -20.59
N SER A 107 -8.43 -1.88 -21.73
CA SER A 107 -9.83 -1.46 -21.93
C SER A 107 -10.84 -2.62 -21.90
N GLN A 108 -10.43 -3.80 -22.38
CA GLN A 108 -11.25 -5.02 -22.29
C GLN A 108 -11.27 -5.55 -20.86
N LEU A 109 -10.13 -5.50 -20.15
CA LEU A 109 -10.07 -5.85 -18.73
C LEU A 109 -11.00 -4.94 -17.92
N ASP A 110 -10.90 -3.62 -18.04
CA ASP A 110 -11.75 -2.65 -17.33
C ASP A 110 -13.25 -2.89 -17.62
N THR A 111 -13.58 -3.30 -18.84
CA THR A 111 -14.95 -3.70 -19.20
C THR A 111 -15.37 -4.98 -18.48
N PHE A 112 -14.52 -6.00 -18.50
CA PHE A 112 -14.78 -7.26 -17.81
C PHE A 112 -14.93 -7.06 -16.29
N LEU A 113 -14.09 -6.25 -15.65
CA LEU A 113 -14.14 -5.99 -14.20
C LEU A 113 -15.45 -5.33 -13.76
N ARG A 114 -15.99 -4.43 -14.59
CA ARG A 114 -17.33 -3.86 -14.36
C ARG A 114 -18.41 -4.92 -14.54
N GLU A 115 -18.33 -5.70 -15.61
CA GLU A 115 -19.36 -6.67 -15.98
C GLU A 115 -19.42 -7.89 -15.06
N VAL A 116 -18.29 -8.34 -14.50
CA VAL A 116 -18.23 -9.52 -13.63
C VAL A 116 -18.91 -9.27 -12.28
N ASN A 117 -18.94 -8.02 -11.82
CA ASN A 117 -19.59 -7.61 -10.57
C ASN A 117 -20.98 -6.98 -10.77
N GLN A 118 -21.47 -6.85 -12.01
CA GLN A 118 -22.76 -6.20 -12.31
C GLN A 118 -23.90 -7.22 -12.48
N PRO A 119 -24.91 -7.26 -11.58
CA PRO A 119 -26.09 -8.09 -11.78
C PRO A 119 -26.78 -7.81 -13.12
N GLY A 120 -27.16 -8.87 -13.84
CA GLY A 120 -27.79 -8.79 -15.17
C GLY A 120 -26.79 -8.77 -16.35
N SER A 121 -25.50 -8.62 -16.08
CA SER A 121 -24.45 -8.82 -17.09
C SER A 121 -24.34 -10.31 -17.48
N PRO A 122 -24.06 -10.65 -18.75
CA PRO A 122 -23.77 -12.03 -19.14
C PRO A 122 -22.51 -12.58 -18.49
N ASN A 123 -21.59 -11.72 -18.04
CA ASN A 123 -20.36 -12.10 -17.35
C ASN A 123 -20.50 -12.08 -15.82
N TYR A 124 -21.68 -11.78 -15.27
CA TYR A 124 -21.88 -11.68 -13.82
C TYR A 124 -21.47 -12.97 -13.10
N ARG A 125 -20.57 -12.86 -12.11
CA ARG A 125 -19.96 -13.97 -11.35
C ARG A 125 -19.22 -15.02 -12.20
N GLN A 126 -18.91 -14.73 -13.46
CA GLN A 126 -18.07 -15.58 -14.31
C GLN A 126 -16.60 -15.17 -14.17
N TYR A 127 -16.04 -15.40 -12.99
CA TYR A 127 -14.65 -15.06 -12.69
C TYR A 127 -13.66 -15.90 -13.51
N LEU A 128 -12.49 -15.32 -13.76
CA LEU A 128 -11.41 -15.99 -14.47
C LEU A 128 -10.57 -16.84 -13.53
N THR A 129 -9.99 -17.92 -14.05
CA THR A 129 -8.84 -18.58 -13.39
C THR A 129 -7.56 -17.76 -13.64
N PRO A 130 -6.48 -17.97 -12.85
CA PRO A 130 -5.19 -17.35 -13.11
C PRO A 130 -4.67 -17.57 -14.53
N GLU A 131 -4.85 -18.77 -15.07
CA GLU A 131 -4.42 -19.14 -16.43
C GLU A 131 -5.24 -18.39 -17.50
N GLN A 132 -6.55 -18.25 -17.28
CA GLN A 132 -7.42 -17.49 -18.17
C GLN A 132 -7.09 -16.00 -18.16
N PHE A 133 -6.84 -15.43 -16.98
CA PHE A 133 -6.38 -14.05 -16.86
C PHE A 133 -5.03 -13.88 -17.58
N LYS A 134 -4.07 -14.77 -17.32
CA LYS A 134 -2.75 -14.74 -17.98
C LYS A 134 -2.86 -14.77 -19.50
N ALA A 135 -3.66 -15.69 -20.03
CA ALA A 135 -3.85 -15.83 -21.47
C ALA A 135 -4.43 -14.57 -22.12
N ARG A 136 -5.33 -13.85 -21.44
CA ARG A 136 -6.07 -12.70 -22.00
C ARG A 136 -5.40 -11.36 -21.78
N TYR A 137 -4.83 -11.14 -20.58
CA TYR A 137 -4.47 -9.81 -20.09
C TYR A 137 -3.04 -9.69 -19.55
N ALA A 138 -2.34 -10.79 -19.26
CA ALA A 138 -0.94 -10.71 -18.81
C ALA A 138 0.03 -10.38 -19.96
N PRO A 139 1.23 -9.85 -19.64
CA PRO A 139 2.32 -9.69 -20.60
C PRO A 139 2.64 -11.00 -21.34
N THR A 140 3.02 -10.88 -22.61
CA THR A 140 3.48 -12.04 -23.40
C THR A 140 4.85 -12.51 -22.94
N ASP A 141 5.15 -13.79 -23.17
CA ASP A 141 6.47 -14.36 -22.86
C ASP A 141 7.61 -13.62 -23.59
N ALA A 142 7.36 -13.08 -24.78
CA ALA A 142 8.34 -12.26 -25.50
C ALA A 142 8.63 -10.93 -24.79
N GLN A 143 7.60 -10.26 -24.26
CA GLN A 143 7.79 -9.03 -23.47
C GLN A 143 8.53 -9.31 -22.16
N VAL A 144 8.17 -10.40 -21.47
CA VAL A 144 8.87 -10.88 -20.27
C VAL A 144 10.34 -11.13 -20.58
N GLN A 145 10.63 -11.91 -21.63
CA GLN A 145 11.99 -12.28 -22.00
C GLN A 145 12.85 -11.05 -22.34
N ALA A 146 12.29 -10.06 -23.04
CA ALA A 146 13.02 -8.81 -23.34
C ALA A 146 13.43 -8.05 -22.07
N VAL A 147 12.57 -8.02 -21.05
CA VAL A 147 12.89 -7.37 -19.76
C VAL A 147 13.88 -8.21 -18.95
N VAL A 148 13.75 -9.55 -18.95
CA VAL A 148 14.73 -10.45 -18.33
C VAL A 148 16.11 -10.28 -18.95
N GLU A 149 16.20 -10.18 -20.27
CA GLU A 149 17.46 -9.94 -20.99
C GLU A 149 18.08 -8.59 -20.63
N HIS A 150 17.25 -7.54 -20.51
CA HIS A 150 17.69 -6.22 -20.04
C HIS A 150 18.27 -6.26 -18.63
N LEU A 151 17.59 -6.95 -17.69
CA LEU A 151 18.08 -7.11 -16.32
C LEU A 151 19.40 -7.89 -16.27
N LYS A 152 19.51 -8.99 -17.02
CA LYS A 152 20.77 -9.77 -17.14
C LYS A 152 21.90 -8.92 -17.71
N ALA A 153 21.64 -8.17 -18.78
CA ALA A 153 22.62 -7.29 -19.41
C ALA A 153 23.08 -6.16 -18.46
N SER A 154 22.19 -5.73 -17.56
CA SER A 154 22.48 -4.75 -16.51
C SER A 154 23.19 -5.34 -15.27
N GLY A 155 23.44 -6.65 -15.28
CA GLY A 155 24.18 -7.36 -14.23
C GLY A 155 23.35 -7.82 -13.04
N PHE A 156 22.02 -7.77 -13.13
CA PHE A 156 21.14 -8.36 -12.12
C PHE A 156 21.17 -9.89 -12.16
N THR A 157 20.92 -10.50 -11.02
CA THR A 157 20.93 -11.95 -10.77
C THR A 157 19.66 -12.38 -10.06
N ASN A 158 19.50 -13.69 -9.79
CA ASN A 158 18.34 -14.28 -9.12
C ASN A 158 16.97 -13.92 -9.74
N ILE A 159 16.97 -13.57 -11.03
CA ILE A 159 15.78 -13.08 -11.73
C ILE A 159 14.67 -14.14 -11.70
N SER A 160 13.51 -13.76 -11.15
CA SER A 160 12.31 -14.59 -11.09
C SER A 160 11.12 -13.86 -11.70
N VAL A 161 10.36 -14.58 -12.52
CA VAL A 161 9.12 -14.07 -13.13
C VAL A 161 7.94 -14.66 -12.36
N SER A 162 6.97 -13.83 -12.01
CA SER A 162 5.74 -14.27 -11.36
C SER A 162 4.88 -15.14 -12.29
N GLU A 163 4.01 -15.98 -11.72
CA GLU A 163 3.20 -16.94 -12.48
C GLU A 163 2.29 -16.27 -13.51
N ASN A 164 1.81 -15.06 -13.21
CA ASN A 164 1.00 -14.21 -14.08
C ASN A 164 1.82 -13.33 -15.04
N ASN A 165 3.13 -13.52 -15.17
CA ASN A 165 4.04 -12.72 -16.00
C ASN A 165 4.08 -11.22 -15.67
N LYS A 166 3.45 -10.76 -14.58
CA LYS A 166 3.32 -9.32 -14.27
C LYS A 166 4.53 -8.73 -13.57
N LEU A 167 5.21 -9.51 -12.73
CA LEU A 167 6.34 -9.05 -11.94
C LEU A 167 7.60 -9.82 -12.32
N ILE A 168 8.71 -9.10 -12.40
CA ILE A 168 10.04 -9.67 -12.53
C ILE A 168 10.90 -9.13 -11.39
N SER A 169 11.10 -9.95 -10.36
CA SER A 169 11.97 -9.62 -9.22
C SER A 169 13.41 -10.01 -9.53
N ALA A 170 14.38 -9.21 -9.09
CA ALA A 170 15.80 -9.44 -9.33
C ALA A 170 16.70 -8.83 -8.25
N ASP A 171 17.84 -9.46 -8.01
CA ASP A 171 18.83 -9.01 -7.03
C ASP A 171 20.07 -8.44 -7.73
N GLY A 172 20.56 -7.31 -7.22
CA GLY A 172 21.76 -6.66 -7.71
C GLY A 172 22.34 -5.71 -6.67
N ASN A 173 22.95 -4.64 -7.14
CA ASN A 173 23.42 -3.55 -6.30
C ASN A 173 23.10 -2.18 -6.90
N ALA A 174 23.44 -1.11 -6.17
CA ALA A 174 23.25 0.25 -6.63
C ALA A 174 23.87 0.52 -8.02
N ASN A 175 25.05 -0.03 -8.34
CA ASN A 175 25.62 0.13 -9.67
C ASN A 175 24.76 -0.50 -10.78
N ASN A 176 24.23 -1.71 -10.54
CA ASN A 176 23.33 -2.38 -11.47
C ASN A 176 22.04 -1.58 -11.67
N ALA A 177 21.44 -1.07 -10.59
CA ALA A 177 20.23 -0.27 -10.66
C ALA A 177 20.44 1.06 -11.41
N GLN A 178 21.52 1.79 -11.10
CA GLN A 178 21.83 3.05 -11.76
C GLN A 178 22.08 2.86 -13.27
N SER A 179 22.82 1.81 -13.64
CA SER A 179 23.14 1.51 -15.04
C SER A 179 21.95 0.93 -15.80
N GLY A 180 21.16 0.06 -15.16
CA GLY A 180 20.04 -0.64 -15.77
C GLY A 180 18.79 0.23 -15.92
N PHE A 181 18.64 1.25 -15.09
CA PHE A 181 17.45 2.12 -15.09
C PHE A 181 17.76 3.61 -15.29
N HIS A 182 19.01 3.95 -15.64
CA HIS A 182 19.44 5.33 -15.90
C HIS A 182 18.98 6.34 -14.83
N THR A 183 19.14 5.94 -13.57
CA THR A 183 18.82 6.76 -12.39
C THR A 183 20.06 6.88 -11.50
N ASN A 184 20.07 7.79 -10.53
CA ASN A 184 21.09 7.81 -9.48
C ASN A 184 20.45 7.56 -8.12
N LEU A 185 21.15 6.82 -7.27
CA LEU A 185 20.71 6.54 -5.91
C LEU A 185 21.51 7.37 -4.92
N LYS A 186 20.81 7.90 -3.93
CA LYS A 186 21.36 8.68 -2.83
C LYS A 186 21.07 8.01 -1.51
N ARG A 187 21.90 8.29 -0.52
CA ARG A 187 21.63 8.01 0.90
C ARG A 187 21.50 9.32 1.66
N PHE A 188 20.58 9.34 2.62
CA PHE A 188 20.25 10.52 3.41
C PHE A 188 19.49 10.09 4.68
N ASN A 189 19.34 10.99 5.64
CA ASN A 189 18.49 10.77 6.81
C ASN A 189 17.08 11.27 6.53
N TYR A 190 16.07 10.45 6.77
CA TYR A 190 14.68 10.81 6.59
C TYR A 190 13.87 10.18 7.71
N ARG A 191 13.00 10.96 8.34
CA ARG A 191 12.11 10.46 9.39
C ARG A 191 12.85 9.70 10.51
N GLY A 192 13.98 10.25 10.97
CA GLY A 192 14.82 9.65 12.01
C GLY A 192 15.63 8.41 11.57
N LYS A 193 15.53 7.96 10.32
CA LYS A 193 16.22 6.77 9.80
C LYS A 193 17.20 7.11 8.68
N GLN A 194 18.27 6.33 8.55
CA GLN A 194 19.12 6.37 7.36
C GLN A 194 18.44 5.58 6.23
N VAL A 195 18.21 6.23 5.10
CA VAL A 195 17.47 5.67 3.96
C VAL A 195 18.24 5.89 2.67
N PHE A 196 17.79 5.24 1.59
CA PHE A 196 18.19 5.52 0.23
C PHE A 196 16.99 5.77 -0.67
N ALA A 197 17.20 6.55 -1.73
CA ALA A 197 16.21 6.76 -2.76
C ALA A 197 16.83 7.26 -4.07
N ASN A 198 16.07 7.15 -5.15
CA ASN A 198 16.45 7.63 -6.47
C ASN A 198 16.23 9.14 -6.63
N ASP A 199 17.13 9.81 -7.34
CA ASP A 199 17.11 11.26 -7.58
C ASP A 199 16.65 11.69 -8.98
N SER A 200 16.23 10.70 -9.76
CA SER A 200 15.77 10.83 -11.13
C SER A 200 14.81 9.69 -11.41
N ALA A 201 13.82 9.93 -12.28
CA ALA A 201 12.86 8.91 -12.68
C ALA A 201 13.59 7.68 -13.23
N ALA A 202 13.08 6.49 -12.94
CA ALA A 202 13.60 5.27 -13.52
C ALA A 202 13.23 5.22 -15.00
N LEU A 203 14.24 5.03 -15.86
CA LEU A 203 14.09 4.92 -17.30
C LEU A 203 14.34 3.47 -17.75
N VAL A 204 13.81 3.13 -18.91
CA VAL A 204 14.12 1.88 -19.63
C VAL A 204 14.41 2.17 -21.10
N PRO A 205 15.10 1.27 -21.83
CA PRO A 205 15.21 1.40 -23.27
C PRO A 205 13.83 1.52 -23.92
N SER A 206 13.70 2.38 -24.92
CA SER A 206 12.44 2.65 -25.64
C SER A 206 11.78 1.40 -26.23
N SER A 207 12.58 0.36 -26.54
CA SER A 207 12.09 -0.96 -26.95
C SER A 207 11.27 -1.67 -25.86
N LEU A 208 11.47 -1.33 -24.59
CA LEU A 208 10.72 -1.87 -23.43
C LEU A 208 9.56 -0.96 -23.00
N SER A 209 9.37 0.20 -23.64
CA SER A 209 8.36 1.20 -23.26
C SER A 209 6.93 0.65 -23.24
N SER A 210 6.61 -0.29 -24.12
CA SER A 210 5.31 -0.97 -24.18
C SER A 210 5.16 -2.12 -23.18
N SER A 211 6.25 -2.50 -22.50
CA SER A 211 6.31 -3.68 -21.63
C SER A 211 6.46 -3.30 -20.15
N VAL A 212 7.29 -2.31 -19.82
CA VAL A 212 7.56 -1.91 -18.43
C VAL A 212 6.62 -0.78 -18.01
N GLU A 213 6.02 -0.94 -16.83
CA GLU A 213 5.16 0.04 -16.17
C GLU A 213 5.92 0.82 -15.08
N SER A 214 6.47 0.11 -14.10
CA SER A 214 7.17 0.67 -12.94
C SER A 214 8.42 -0.16 -12.60
N VAL A 215 9.36 0.42 -11.86
CA VAL A 215 10.53 -0.25 -11.30
C VAL A 215 10.59 0.04 -9.81
N LEU A 216 10.13 -0.91 -8.99
CA LEU A 216 10.05 -0.76 -7.54
C LEU A 216 11.37 -1.18 -6.87
N GLY A 217 11.56 -0.81 -5.59
CA GLY A 217 12.75 -1.14 -4.81
C GLY A 217 13.93 -0.18 -4.99
N LEU A 218 13.70 0.96 -5.65
CA LEU A 218 14.71 2.02 -5.85
C LEU A 218 14.79 3.00 -4.66
N GLN A 219 13.94 2.80 -3.65
CA GLN A 219 13.88 3.60 -2.43
C GLN A 219 13.42 2.74 -1.25
N ASN A 220 13.79 3.13 -0.03
CA ASN A 220 13.26 2.55 1.21
C ASN A 220 12.80 3.64 2.22
N ALA A 221 12.49 4.83 1.70
CA ALA A 221 12.14 6.02 2.48
C ALA A 221 10.62 6.17 2.66
N GLY A 222 9.83 5.86 1.63
CA GLY A 222 8.38 5.77 1.65
C GLY A 222 7.96 4.30 1.64
N VAL A 223 7.74 3.73 2.82
CA VAL A 223 7.24 2.36 2.98
C VAL A 223 5.92 2.40 3.74
N PRO A 224 4.94 1.56 3.39
CA PRO A 224 3.69 1.47 4.13
C PRO A 224 3.90 1.15 5.60
N HIS A 225 3.05 1.72 6.45
CA HIS A 225 3.08 1.52 7.89
C HIS A 225 1.79 0.84 8.36
N ARG A 226 1.88 0.25 9.55
CA ARG A 226 0.80 -0.37 10.31
C ARG A 226 -0.19 0.71 10.78
N LEU A 227 -1.49 0.49 10.64
CA LEU A 227 -2.57 1.45 10.91
C LEU A 227 -3.27 1.15 12.25
N ILE A 228 -2.44 0.98 13.29
CA ILE A 228 -2.80 0.51 14.63
C ILE A 228 -2.66 1.60 15.68
N ARG A 229 -3.63 1.66 16.60
CA ARG A 229 -3.58 2.53 17.79
C ARG A 229 -3.74 1.72 19.06
N ARG A 230 -2.66 1.54 19.83
CA ARG A 230 -2.74 0.95 21.17
C ARG A 230 -3.33 1.93 22.17
N PHE A 231 -4.21 1.45 23.04
CA PHE A 231 -4.71 2.23 24.16
C PHE A 231 -3.66 2.23 25.28
N VAL A 232 -3.17 3.42 25.66
CA VAL A 232 -2.25 3.61 26.80
C VAL A 232 -2.98 4.45 27.86
N PRO A 233 -3.00 4.05 29.15
CA PRO A 233 -3.70 4.80 30.20
C PRO A 233 -3.29 6.28 30.33
N ALA A 234 -2.03 6.63 30.04
CA ALA A 234 -1.56 8.02 29.99
C ALA A 234 -2.25 8.84 28.87
N ASN A 235 -2.59 8.20 27.75
CA ASN A 235 -3.34 8.81 26.66
C ASN A 235 -4.78 9.16 27.06
N ALA A 236 -5.36 8.50 28.09
CA ALA A 236 -6.67 8.87 28.62
C ALA A 236 -6.64 10.19 29.42
N ALA A 237 -5.50 10.51 30.05
CA ALA A 237 -5.28 11.79 30.73
C ALA A 237 -5.05 12.93 29.72
N LEU A 238 -4.38 12.65 28.59
CA LEU A 238 -4.22 13.60 27.49
C LEU A 238 -5.55 13.80 26.73
N ALA A 239 -6.32 12.74 26.47
CA ALA A 239 -7.64 12.82 25.84
C ALA A 239 -8.64 13.70 26.62
N SER A 240 -8.52 13.77 27.95
CA SER A 240 -9.36 14.63 28.80
C SER A 240 -8.89 16.09 28.86
N ALA A 241 -7.63 16.39 28.54
CA ALA A 241 -7.15 17.75 28.27
C ALA A 241 -7.44 18.20 26.81
N ASN A 242 -7.62 17.25 25.90
CA ASN A 242 -7.77 17.43 24.45
C ASN A 242 -9.23 17.54 23.97
N ALA A 243 -10.13 18.03 24.83
CA ALA A 243 -11.56 18.21 24.51
C ALA A 243 -11.82 19.37 23.53
N GLU A 244 -11.20 19.34 22.35
CA GLU A 244 -11.80 19.88 21.12
C GLU A 244 -12.60 18.80 20.37
N VAL A 245 -12.79 17.63 21.00
CA VAL A 245 -13.59 16.52 20.49
C VAL A 245 -15.09 16.88 20.57
N ASN A 246 -15.67 17.15 19.40
CA ASN A 246 -17.10 17.11 19.10
C ASN A 246 -18.04 17.90 20.03
N THR A 247 -18.20 19.20 19.77
CA THR A 247 -19.44 19.93 20.17
C THR A 247 -20.69 19.44 19.42
N GLU A 248 -20.52 18.50 18.46
CA GLU A 248 -21.58 17.96 17.60
C GLU A 248 -21.87 16.45 17.81
N ALA A 249 -21.13 15.75 18.67
CA ALA A 249 -21.37 14.33 18.94
C ALA A 249 -22.63 14.16 19.79
N LYS A 250 -23.70 13.66 19.17
CA LYS A 250 -24.90 13.26 19.90
C LYS A 250 -24.52 12.04 20.76
N ALA A 251 -24.73 12.14 22.08
CA ALA A 251 -24.48 11.02 22.98
C ALA A 251 -25.24 9.77 22.49
N ALA A 252 -24.51 8.74 22.08
CA ALA A 252 -25.09 7.47 21.68
C ALA A 252 -25.81 6.84 22.89
N ALA A 253 -26.89 6.09 22.65
CA ALA A 253 -27.74 5.54 23.71
C ALA A 253 -27.10 4.38 24.50
N GLY A 254 -25.81 4.10 24.30
CA GLY A 254 -25.06 2.99 24.88
C GLY A 254 -23.75 3.41 25.55
N SER A 255 -22.96 2.42 25.93
CA SER A 255 -21.64 2.61 26.52
C SER A 255 -20.54 2.37 25.50
N GLN A 256 -19.53 3.25 25.52
CA GLN A 256 -18.26 3.07 24.82
C GLN A 256 -17.36 2.22 25.72
N VAL A 257 -17.08 0.98 25.32
CA VAL A 257 -16.31 -0.01 26.09
C VAL A 257 -15.45 -0.84 25.14
N ALA A 258 -14.38 -1.43 25.64
CA ALA A 258 -13.58 -2.39 24.87
C ALA A 258 -14.35 -3.69 24.60
N HIS A 259 -14.05 -4.32 23.47
CA HIS A 259 -14.73 -5.51 22.96
C HIS A 259 -13.80 -6.72 22.85
N GLN A 260 -14.34 -7.93 23.08
CA GLN A 260 -13.64 -9.13 22.65
C GLN A 260 -13.79 -9.26 21.13
N PRO A 261 -12.79 -9.78 20.40
CA PRO A 261 -12.94 -10.08 18.97
C PRO A 261 -14.19 -10.90 18.61
N THR A 262 -14.66 -11.76 19.51
CA THR A 262 -15.89 -12.57 19.31
C THR A 262 -17.20 -11.81 19.49
N ASP A 263 -17.16 -10.58 20.01
CA ASP A 263 -18.33 -9.73 20.19
C ASP A 263 -18.78 -9.10 18.87
N PHE A 264 -17.84 -8.79 17.96
CA PHE A 264 -18.12 -8.09 16.70
C PHE A 264 -19.12 -8.81 15.80
N ALA A 265 -19.11 -10.15 15.81
CA ALA A 265 -20.11 -10.92 15.06
C ALA A 265 -21.55 -10.61 15.53
N LYS A 266 -21.76 -10.34 16.82
CA LYS A 266 -23.09 -9.97 17.35
C LYS A 266 -23.39 -8.50 17.13
N ILE A 267 -22.39 -7.64 17.33
CA ILE A 267 -22.51 -6.19 17.19
C ILE A 267 -22.99 -5.84 15.79
N TYR A 268 -22.38 -6.40 14.74
CA TYR A 268 -22.68 -6.10 13.34
C TYR A 268 -23.60 -7.13 12.66
N ASP A 269 -24.40 -7.84 13.47
CA ASP A 269 -25.37 -8.86 13.04
C ASP A 269 -24.81 -9.91 12.03
N ALA A 270 -23.56 -10.32 12.20
CA ALA A 270 -22.97 -11.44 11.45
C ALA A 270 -23.24 -12.79 12.10
N ALA A 271 -23.61 -12.82 13.39
CA ALA A 271 -23.76 -14.01 14.22
C ALA A 271 -24.81 -15.00 13.68
N GLY A 272 -25.84 -14.49 13.00
CA GLY A 272 -26.89 -15.29 12.35
C GLY A 272 -26.46 -16.02 11.08
N LEU A 273 -25.33 -15.62 10.47
CA LEU A 273 -24.74 -16.31 9.32
C LEU A 273 -23.89 -17.51 9.75
N PRO A 274 -23.67 -18.51 8.86
CA PRO A 274 -22.73 -19.59 9.11
C PRO A 274 -21.33 -19.04 9.46
N ALA A 275 -20.63 -19.71 10.37
CA ALA A 275 -19.21 -19.44 10.60
C ALA A 275 -18.42 -19.66 9.30
N ALA A 276 -17.31 -18.94 9.12
CA ALA A 276 -16.63 -18.88 7.84
C ALA A 276 -15.79 -20.13 7.46
N THR A 277 -16.14 -21.30 7.98
CA THR A 277 -15.30 -22.52 7.95
C THR A 277 -15.12 -23.16 6.57
N ASN A 278 -15.82 -22.67 5.54
CA ASN A 278 -15.60 -23.06 4.13
C ASN A 278 -14.86 -21.97 3.31
N THR A 279 -14.55 -20.81 3.90
CA THR A 279 -13.88 -19.67 3.25
C THR A 279 -12.42 -19.61 3.70
N THR A 280 -11.49 -19.52 2.75
CA THR A 280 -10.08 -19.23 3.04
C THR A 280 -9.88 -17.72 3.09
N VAL A 281 -9.20 -17.23 4.13
CA VAL A 281 -8.91 -15.80 4.31
C VAL A 281 -7.40 -15.58 4.26
N GLY A 282 -6.98 -14.49 3.64
CA GLY A 282 -5.60 -14.04 3.56
C GLY A 282 -5.36 -12.80 4.43
N ILE A 283 -4.13 -12.61 4.91
CA ILE A 283 -3.67 -11.38 5.54
C ILE A 283 -2.33 -11.03 4.88
N ILE A 284 -2.18 -9.79 4.41
CA ILE A 284 -0.88 -9.28 3.98
C ILE A 284 -0.11 -8.82 5.20
N THR A 285 1.10 -9.35 5.37
CA THR A 285 1.98 -9.07 6.51
C THR A 285 3.41 -8.77 6.05
N TRP A 286 4.33 -8.58 6.98
CA TRP A 286 5.77 -8.74 6.75
C TRP A 286 6.44 -9.48 7.91
N GLY A 287 7.63 -10.00 7.65
CA GLY A 287 8.45 -10.63 8.69
C GLY A 287 8.00 -12.04 9.09
N ASP A 288 8.54 -12.50 10.22
CA ASP A 288 8.22 -13.79 10.84
C ASP A 288 6.88 -13.74 11.58
N LEU A 289 6.08 -14.81 11.48
CA LEU A 289 4.72 -14.90 12.05
C LEU A 289 4.63 -15.92 13.19
N THR A 290 5.76 -16.40 13.72
CA THR A 290 5.77 -17.46 14.73
C THR A 290 5.05 -17.02 16.00
N GLN A 291 5.35 -15.81 16.48
CA GLN A 291 4.73 -15.27 17.69
C GLN A 291 3.24 -15.00 17.48
N THR A 292 2.86 -14.38 16.36
CA THR A 292 1.45 -14.15 16.01
C THR A 292 0.62 -15.43 15.98
N ILE A 293 1.17 -16.53 15.42
CA ILE A 293 0.47 -17.82 15.38
C ILE A 293 0.33 -18.41 16.79
N ALA A 294 1.31 -18.20 17.68
CA ALA A 294 1.23 -18.61 19.08
C ALA A 294 0.17 -17.82 19.86
N ASP A 295 0.06 -16.52 19.61
CA ASP A 295 -0.93 -15.64 20.23
C ASP A 295 -2.34 -15.91 19.71
N LEU A 296 -2.51 -16.16 18.42
CA LEU A 296 -3.78 -16.62 17.84
C LEU A 296 -4.25 -17.94 18.47
N LYS A 297 -3.33 -18.86 18.78
CA LYS A 297 -3.65 -20.11 19.50
C LYS A 297 -4.10 -19.83 20.94
N THR A 298 -3.46 -18.88 21.62
CA THR A 298 -3.84 -18.45 22.97
C THR A 298 -5.24 -17.82 22.97
N PHE A 299 -5.51 -16.92 22.02
CA PHE A 299 -6.82 -16.33 21.79
C PHE A 299 -7.89 -17.39 21.56
N THR A 300 -7.71 -18.27 20.56
CA THR A 300 -8.73 -19.29 20.22
C THR A 300 -9.01 -20.26 21.36
N THR A 301 -7.98 -20.64 22.12
CA THR A 301 -8.15 -21.48 23.33
C THR A 301 -9.02 -20.75 24.37
N SER A 302 -8.73 -19.47 24.62
CA SER A 302 -9.45 -18.65 25.60
C SER A 302 -10.89 -18.38 25.17
N ALA A 303 -11.10 -18.13 23.88
CA ALA A 303 -12.39 -17.91 23.24
C ALA A 303 -13.20 -19.20 23.01
N LYS A 304 -12.64 -20.38 23.31
CA LYS A 304 -13.23 -21.71 23.05
C LYS A 304 -13.58 -21.93 21.56
N LEU A 305 -12.77 -21.38 20.67
CA LEU A 305 -12.86 -21.60 19.23
C LEU A 305 -11.98 -22.79 18.82
N ALA A 306 -12.27 -23.37 17.65
CA ALA A 306 -11.42 -24.40 17.07
C ALA A 306 -10.04 -23.82 16.73
N THR A 307 -9.00 -24.66 16.77
CA THR A 307 -7.67 -24.28 16.29
C THR A 307 -7.72 -23.90 14.82
N VAL A 308 -7.12 -22.77 14.49
CA VAL A 308 -7.07 -22.25 13.12
C VAL A 308 -6.01 -23.01 12.32
N ASN A 309 -6.37 -23.46 11.12
CA ASN A 309 -5.40 -23.95 10.15
C ASN A 309 -4.67 -22.74 9.55
N THR A 310 -3.43 -22.49 9.96
CA THR A 310 -2.62 -21.36 9.47
C THR A 310 -1.59 -21.80 8.43
N LYS A 311 -1.22 -20.89 7.54
CA LYS A 311 -0.11 -21.05 6.60
C LYS A 311 0.61 -19.72 6.43
N VAL A 312 1.94 -19.74 6.43
CA VAL A 312 2.76 -18.58 6.05
C VAL A 312 3.28 -18.81 4.63
N VAL A 313 3.15 -17.79 3.79
CA VAL A 313 3.62 -17.76 2.40
C VAL A 313 4.48 -16.51 2.24
N ALA A 314 5.75 -16.68 1.92
CA ALA A 314 6.60 -15.55 1.57
C ALA A 314 6.15 -14.96 0.22
N GLY A 315 6.07 -13.62 0.14
CA GLY A 315 5.74 -12.90 -1.09
C GLY A 315 6.81 -13.01 -2.17
N GLY A 316 8.07 -13.10 -1.76
CA GLY A 316 9.23 -13.23 -2.62
C GLY A 316 10.31 -14.13 -2.03
N LYS A 317 11.53 -14.06 -2.59
CA LYS A 317 12.71 -14.75 -2.04
C LYS A 317 13.43 -13.82 -1.08
N GLY A 318 13.79 -14.32 0.10
CA GLY A 318 14.56 -13.59 1.08
C GLY A 318 14.30 -14.08 2.50
N THR A 319 14.68 -13.27 3.48
CA THR A 319 14.51 -13.57 4.89
C THR A 319 13.23 -12.94 5.42
N LEU A 320 12.38 -13.76 6.03
CA LEU A 320 11.34 -13.31 6.94
C LEU A 320 11.96 -13.26 8.34
N ALA A 321 12.29 -12.06 8.80
CA ALA A 321 12.90 -11.82 10.10
C ALA A 321 11.84 -11.39 11.11
N ASP A 322 12.07 -11.76 12.37
CA ASP A 322 11.28 -11.26 13.50
C ASP A 322 11.67 -9.81 13.80
N ASP A 323 10.72 -8.89 13.71
CA ASP A 323 10.87 -7.45 14.02
C ASP A 323 10.50 -7.12 15.48
N GLY A 324 10.07 -8.11 16.26
CA GLY A 324 9.78 -8.01 17.68
C GLY A 324 8.41 -7.40 18.02
N ASP A 325 7.57 -7.08 17.04
CA ASP A 325 6.25 -6.49 17.29
C ASP A 325 5.12 -7.15 16.49
N PRO A 326 4.48 -8.21 17.04
CA PRO A 326 3.43 -8.95 16.35
C PRO A 326 2.06 -8.24 16.36
N SER A 327 1.93 -7.07 16.98
CA SER A 327 0.64 -6.50 17.41
C SER A 327 -0.37 -6.29 16.28
N GLU A 328 0.10 -5.87 15.11
CA GLU A 328 -0.75 -5.68 13.93
C GLU A 328 -1.31 -7.01 13.43
N TRP A 329 -0.44 -8.01 13.31
CA TRP A 329 -0.81 -9.33 12.83
C TRP A 329 -1.67 -10.09 13.86
N ASP A 330 -1.46 -9.81 15.15
CA ASP A 330 -2.29 -10.28 16.26
C ASP A 330 -3.70 -9.69 16.20
N LEU A 331 -3.81 -8.36 16.03
CA LEU A 331 -5.08 -7.66 15.83
C LEU A 331 -5.82 -8.26 14.63
N ASP A 332 -5.19 -8.25 13.45
CA ASP A 332 -5.77 -8.75 12.20
C ASP A 332 -6.29 -10.18 12.35
N SER A 333 -5.43 -11.08 12.82
CA SER A 333 -5.77 -12.50 12.88
C SER A 333 -6.83 -12.82 13.92
N GLN A 334 -6.79 -12.18 15.09
CA GLN A 334 -7.73 -12.46 16.18
C GLN A 334 -9.11 -11.86 15.87
N ASP A 335 -9.20 -10.66 15.29
CA ASP A 335 -10.48 -10.05 14.91
C ASP A 335 -11.14 -10.71 13.71
N ILE A 336 -10.37 -11.13 12.70
CA ILE A 336 -10.90 -11.96 11.61
C ILE A 336 -11.49 -13.25 12.19
N ILE A 337 -10.78 -13.95 13.06
CA ILE A 337 -11.21 -15.25 13.59
C ILE A 337 -12.37 -15.10 14.58
N GLY A 338 -12.34 -14.07 15.43
CA GLY A 338 -13.40 -13.73 16.36
C GLY A 338 -14.70 -13.39 15.64
N THR A 339 -14.64 -12.50 14.65
CA THR A 339 -15.82 -12.05 13.88
C THR A 339 -16.34 -13.16 12.97
N SER A 340 -15.46 -13.92 12.30
CA SER A 340 -15.85 -15.01 11.40
C SER A 340 -16.36 -16.26 12.14
N GLY A 341 -16.01 -16.45 13.40
CA GLY A 341 -16.23 -17.71 14.13
C GLY A 341 -15.34 -18.86 13.64
N GLY A 342 -14.24 -18.54 12.94
CA GLY A 342 -13.32 -19.50 12.32
C GLY A 342 -13.38 -19.48 10.79
N VAL A 343 -12.29 -19.92 10.15
CA VAL A 343 -12.11 -19.96 8.69
C VAL A 343 -11.63 -21.34 8.23
N LYS A 344 -11.73 -21.64 6.93
CA LYS A 344 -11.18 -22.87 6.35
C LYS A 344 -9.66 -22.96 6.51
N GLN A 345 -8.99 -21.85 6.22
CA GLN A 345 -7.55 -21.65 6.38
C GLN A 345 -7.28 -20.14 6.47
N LEU A 346 -6.35 -19.75 7.33
CA LEU A 346 -5.84 -18.38 7.43
C LEU A 346 -4.42 -18.35 6.83
N ILE A 347 -4.21 -17.60 5.76
CA ILE A 347 -2.93 -17.52 5.06
C ILE A 347 -2.30 -16.15 5.30
N PHE A 348 -1.13 -16.13 5.91
CA PHE A 348 -0.29 -14.94 6.04
C PHE A 348 0.62 -14.85 4.82
N TYR A 349 0.39 -13.85 3.97
CA TYR A 349 1.22 -13.52 2.82
C TYR A 349 2.22 -12.45 3.24
N SER A 350 3.42 -12.90 3.62
CA SER A 350 4.41 -12.06 4.29
C SER A 350 5.44 -11.49 3.31
N ALA A 351 5.52 -10.17 3.24
CA ALA A 351 6.58 -9.47 2.54
C ALA A 351 7.94 -9.73 3.20
N ILE A 352 8.98 -9.79 2.38
CA ILE A 352 10.36 -9.92 2.84
C ILE A 352 10.78 -8.60 3.52
N ASN A 353 11.18 -8.69 4.79
CA ASN A 353 11.70 -7.56 5.57
C ASN A 353 13.23 -7.64 5.80
N GLY A 354 13.85 -8.78 5.49
CA GLY A 354 15.31 -8.93 5.45
C GLY A 354 15.94 -9.17 6.83
N ASP A 355 15.82 -8.23 7.75
CA ASP A 355 16.32 -8.32 9.13
C ASP A 355 15.32 -7.76 10.14
N SER A 356 15.66 -7.82 11.43
CA SER A 356 14.79 -7.37 12.53
C SER A 356 14.61 -5.85 12.60
N GLN A 357 15.18 -5.10 11.65
CA GLN A 357 15.01 -3.64 11.51
C GLN A 357 14.27 -3.30 10.21
N ASP A 358 13.70 -4.31 9.57
CA ASP A 358 12.98 -4.23 8.30
C ASP A 358 13.80 -3.62 7.15
N SER A 359 15.12 -3.82 7.15
CA SER A 359 16.00 -3.18 6.16
C SER A 359 15.74 -3.58 4.71
N GLY A 360 15.08 -4.72 4.50
CA GLY A 360 14.64 -5.23 3.20
C GLY A 360 13.19 -4.90 2.83
N LEU A 361 12.42 -4.27 3.72
CA LEU A 361 11.03 -3.90 3.43
C LEU A 361 11.00 -2.68 2.51
N THR A 362 10.38 -2.83 1.35
CA THR A 362 10.24 -1.80 0.31
C THR A 362 8.87 -1.90 -0.35
N ASP A 363 8.55 -0.94 -1.21
CA ASP A 363 7.42 -1.04 -2.14
C ASP A 363 7.46 -2.34 -2.97
N ALA A 364 8.64 -2.74 -3.45
CA ALA A 364 8.81 -3.99 -4.22
C ALA A 364 8.40 -5.24 -3.43
N THR A 365 8.89 -5.40 -2.20
CA THR A 365 8.63 -6.63 -1.42
C THR A 365 7.18 -6.73 -0.95
N LEU A 366 6.50 -5.59 -0.78
CA LEU A 366 5.08 -5.56 -0.47
C LEU A 366 4.20 -5.84 -1.70
N THR A 367 4.50 -5.23 -2.86
CA THR A 367 3.82 -5.54 -4.13
C THR A 367 3.98 -7.02 -4.49
N ASP A 368 5.15 -7.62 -4.23
CA ASP A 368 5.37 -9.06 -4.39
C ASP A 368 4.42 -9.89 -3.50
N ALA A 369 4.19 -9.48 -2.24
CA ALA A 369 3.25 -10.15 -1.35
C ALA A 369 1.79 -10.03 -1.81
N TYR A 370 1.36 -8.84 -2.27
CA TYR A 370 0.05 -8.66 -2.90
C TYR A 370 -0.12 -9.59 -4.10
N ASN A 371 0.86 -9.57 -5.01
CA ASN A 371 0.81 -10.38 -6.22
C ASN A 371 0.81 -11.88 -5.91
N LYS A 372 1.54 -12.32 -4.88
CA LYS A 372 1.55 -13.72 -4.46
C LYS A 372 0.19 -14.19 -3.94
N ALA A 373 -0.54 -13.35 -3.20
CA ALA A 373 -1.91 -13.65 -2.77
C ALA A 373 -2.86 -13.79 -3.97
N VAL A 374 -2.63 -12.99 -5.02
CA VAL A 374 -3.43 -12.99 -6.25
C VAL A 374 -3.10 -14.15 -7.18
N THR A 375 -1.82 -14.54 -7.31
CA THR A 375 -1.41 -15.65 -8.18
C THR A 375 -1.69 -17.01 -7.56
N ASP A 376 -1.63 -17.13 -6.23
CA ASP A 376 -2.08 -18.33 -5.53
C ASP A 376 -3.59 -18.54 -5.70
N ASN A 377 -4.37 -17.45 -5.72
CA ASN A 377 -5.82 -17.47 -5.86
C ASN A 377 -6.51 -18.45 -4.88
N LEU A 378 -5.96 -18.55 -3.65
CA LEU A 378 -6.46 -19.46 -2.61
C LEU A 378 -7.39 -18.75 -1.62
N ALA A 379 -7.06 -17.52 -1.25
CA ALA A 379 -7.84 -16.71 -0.33
C ALA A 379 -8.95 -15.97 -1.06
N LYS A 380 -10.17 -16.03 -0.52
CA LYS A 380 -11.34 -15.36 -1.07
C LYS A 380 -11.39 -13.89 -0.68
N VAL A 381 -11.10 -13.62 0.60
CA VAL A 381 -11.05 -12.29 1.21
C VAL A 381 -9.66 -12.11 1.79
N ILE A 382 -9.02 -10.97 1.52
CA ILE A 382 -7.65 -10.67 1.90
C ILE A 382 -7.64 -9.35 2.68
N ASN A 383 -7.10 -9.38 3.90
CA ASN A 383 -6.93 -8.19 4.74
C ASN A 383 -5.61 -7.47 4.43
N VAL A 384 -5.65 -6.13 4.41
CA VAL A 384 -4.48 -5.26 4.32
C VAL A 384 -4.64 -4.10 5.30
N SER A 385 -4.07 -4.27 6.49
CA SER A 385 -4.10 -3.25 7.54
C SER A 385 -2.87 -2.33 7.49
N LEU A 386 -2.51 -1.92 6.27
CA LEU A 386 -1.29 -1.16 5.96
C LEU A 386 -1.62 0.01 5.05
N GLY A 387 -0.85 1.09 5.13
CA GLY A 387 -0.98 2.17 4.17
C GLY A 387 0.15 3.21 4.20
N LEU A 388 0.11 4.10 3.22
CA LEU A 388 0.97 5.29 3.10
C LEU A 388 0.21 6.39 2.35
N ASP A 389 0.77 7.59 2.28
CA ASP A 389 0.18 8.65 1.47
C ASP A 389 0.16 8.27 -0.02
N GLU A 390 -0.99 8.45 -0.67
CA GLU A 390 -1.14 8.08 -2.09
C GLU A 390 -0.22 8.88 -3.03
N ALA A 391 0.26 10.07 -2.64
CA ALA A 391 1.21 10.81 -3.46
C ALA A 391 2.59 10.16 -3.45
N SER A 392 3.02 9.64 -2.30
CA SER A 392 4.26 8.86 -2.21
C SER A 392 4.15 7.59 -3.08
N ALA A 393 3.04 6.85 -2.95
CA ALA A 393 2.80 5.64 -3.76
C ALA A 393 2.66 5.92 -5.27
N ASN A 394 2.07 7.06 -5.65
CA ASN A 394 2.04 7.47 -7.05
C ASN A 394 3.44 7.84 -7.56
N SER A 395 4.24 8.49 -6.72
CA SER A 395 5.58 8.96 -7.09
C SER A 395 6.59 7.82 -7.27
N ASP A 396 6.58 6.80 -6.41
CA ASP A 396 7.46 5.63 -6.56
C ASP A 396 6.94 4.62 -7.61
N GLY A 397 5.67 4.75 -8.01
CA GLY A 397 5.03 3.93 -9.03
C GLY A 397 4.33 2.68 -8.47
N SER A 398 4.32 2.49 -7.14
CA SER A 398 3.62 1.39 -6.46
C SER A 398 2.11 1.49 -6.56
N LEU A 399 1.53 2.70 -6.56
CA LEU A 399 0.07 2.90 -6.72
C LEU A 399 -0.45 2.23 -8.00
N ALA A 400 0.22 2.44 -9.14
CA ALA A 400 -0.17 1.81 -10.40
C ALA A 400 0.14 0.31 -10.42
N ALA A 401 1.23 -0.11 -9.77
CA ALA A 401 1.64 -1.51 -9.71
C ALA A 401 0.65 -2.37 -8.91
N ASP A 402 0.26 -1.88 -7.73
CA ASP A 402 -0.69 -2.53 -6.84
C ASP A 402 -2.07 -2.56 -7.48
N ASP A 403 -2.50 -1.49 -8.16
CA ASP A 403 -3.72 -1.47 -8.95
C ASP A 403 -3.74 -2.56 -10.04
N ALA A 404 -2.62 -2.79 -10.72
CA ALA A 404 -2.52 -3.86 -11.71
C ALA A 404 -2.69 -5.26 -11.08
N VAL A 405 -2.23 -5.45 -9.84
CA VAL A 405 -2.43 -6.66 -9.05
C VAL A 405 -3.88 -6.80 -8.60
N PHE A 406 -4.49 -5.75 -8.05
CA PHE A 406 -5.88 -5.76 -7.58
C PHE A 406 -6.87 -5.93 -8.72
N LYS A 407 -6.61 -5.38 -9.91
CA LYS A 407 -7.40 -5.68 -11.12
C LYS A 407 -7.47 -7.18 -11.40
N GLN A 408 -6.36 -7.90 -11.27
CA GLN A 408 -6.37 -9.35 -11.42
C GLN A 408 -7.16 -10.02 -10.28
N ALA A 409 -7.02 -9.56 -9.04
CA ALA A 409 -7.82 -10.05 -7.91
C ALA A 409 -9.33 -9.99 -8.21
N VAL A 410 -9.81 -8.82 -8.65
CA VAL A 410 -11.22 -8.60 -9.01
C VAL A 410 -11.64 -9.49 -10.19
N ALA A 411 -10.79 -9.66 -11.21
CA ALA A 411 -11.10 -10.52 -12.36
C ALA A 411 -11.33 -11.99 -11.96
N GLN A 412 -10.71 -12.44 -10.87
CA GLN A 412 -10.76 -13.80 -10.36
C GLN A 412 -11.74 -13.96 -9.18
N GLY A 413 -12.39 -12.86 -8.77
CA GLY A 413 -13.37 -12.85 -7.68
C GLY A 413 -12.76 -12.87 -6.28
N GLN A 414 -11.50 -12.45 -6.13
CA GLN A 414 -10.91 -12.18 -4.81
C GLN A 414 -11.27 -10.76 -4.36
N ILE A 415 -11.32 -10.56 -3.05
CA ILE A 415 -11.70 -9.30 -2.41
C ILE A 415 -10.58 -8.86 -1.48
N PHE A 416 -10.00 -7.70 -1.75
CA PHE A 416 -9.08 -7.04 -0.82
C PHE A 416 -9.87 -6.03 0.03
N SER A 417 -9.69 -6.11 1.34
CA SER A 417 -10.14 -5.14 2.33
C SER A 417 -8.93 -4.36 2.83
N VAL A 418 -9.01 -3.04 2.78
CA VAL A 418 -7.88 -2.16 3.10
C VAL A 418 -8.30 -1.11 4.12
N SER A 419 -7.54 -1.00 5.20
CA SER A 419 -7.68 0.05 6.20
C SER A 419 -7.48 1.44 5.57
N SER A 420 -8.40 2.36 5.80
CA SER A 420 -8.41 3.68 5.15
C SER A 420 -7.37 4.67 5.67
N GLY A 421 -6.82 4.46 6.87
CA GLY A 421 -5.80 5.29 7.48
C GLY A 421 -6.13 5.71 8.91
N ASP A 422 -5.10 6.14 9.64
CA ASP A 422 -5.15 6.48 11.07
C ASP A 422 -4.73 7.94 11.35
N ALA A 423 -4.61 8.72 10.28
CA ALA A 423 -4.09 10.08 10.27
C ALA A 423 -5.15 11.11 9.88
N GLY A 424 -6.44 10.74 9.93
CA GLY A 424 -7.52 11.57 9.41
C GLY A 424 -7.29 12.00 7.97
N VAL A 425 -7.54 13.27 7.68
CA VAL A 425 -7.23 13.91 6.39
C VAL A 425 -5.76 14.28 6.18
N TYR A 426 -4.88 14.03 7.16
CA TYR A 426 -3.48 14.49 7.14
C TYR A 426 -2.47 13.37 6.87
N GLN A 427 -2.87 12.35 6.09
CA GLN A 427 -1.99 11.23 5.71
C GLN A 427 -0.67 11.68 5.07
N TRP A 428 -0.67 12.80 4.33
CA TRP A 428 0.52 13.38 3.68
C TRP A 428 1.56 13.92 4.67
N SER A 429 1.14 14.27 5.87
CA SER A 429 1.97 14.95 6.87
C SER A 429 2.59 13.93 7.81
N THR A 430 3.89 14.03 8.04
CA THR A 430 4.63 13.09 8.90
C THR A 430 5.53 13.78 9.92
N SER A 431 5.62 13.21 11.12
CA SER A 431 6.51 13.69 12.17
C SER A 431 7.99 13.55 11.76
N PRO A 432 8.92 14.23 12.46
CA PRO A 432 10.35 14.06 12.24
C PRO A 432 10.87 12.62 12.41
N GLN A 433 10.14 11.75 13.10
CA GLN A 433 10.42 10.32 13.29
C GLN A 433 9.57 9.42 12.39
N GLY A 434 8.64 10.02 11.63
CA GLY A 434 7.92 9.37 10.53
C GLY A 434 6.49 8.95 10.81
N ALA A 435 5.93 9.27 11.97
CA ALA A 435 4.53 9.00 12.26
C ALA A 435 3.61 9.88 11.39
N PRO A 436 2.61 9.30 10.69
CA PRO A 436 1.67 10.06 9.86
C PRO A 436 0.68 10.88 10.69
N GLY A 437 0.01 11.83 10.05
CA GLY A 437 -1.01 12.68 10.70
C GLY A 437 -0.41 13.78 11.57
N TYR A 438 0.86 14.13 11.36
CA TYR A 438 1.53 15.21 12.07
C TYR A 438 0.80 16.54 11.85
N ILE A 439 0.55 17.29 12.92
CA ILE A 439 -0.15 18.58 12.85
C ILE A 439 0.67 19.75 13.42
N GLY A 440 1.67 19.49 14.24
CA GLY A 440 2.32 20.55 15.00
C GLY A 440 3.21 20.06 16.13
N THR A 441 3.50 20.97 17.07
CA THR A 441 4.28 20.67 18.27
C THR A 441 3.54 21.08 19.54
N SER A 442 3.78 20.39 20.65
CA SER A 442 3.25 20.72 21.98
C SER A 442 4.33 20.57 23.05
N SER A 443 4.95 21.68 23.48
CA SER A 443 6.01 21.66 24.50
C SER A 443 5.50 21.53 25.94
N ASP A 444 4.22 21.82 26.18
CA ASP A 444 3.60 21.79 27.52
C ASP A 444 2.63 20.62 27.73
N GLY A 445 2.44 19.79 26.70
CA GLY A 445 1.50 18.67 26.71
C GLY A 445 0.02 19.06 26.72
N SER A 446 -0.32 20.33 26.51
CA SER A 446 -1.68 20.86 26.63
C SER A 446 -2.12 21.70 25.43
N THR A 447 -1.19 22.38 24.75
CA THR A 447 -1.51 23.29 23.63
C THR A 447 -0.73 22.90 22.38
N VAL A 448 -1.46 22.68 21.27
CA VAL A 448 -0.84 22.41 19.97
C VAL A 448 -0.54 23.71 19.25
N LYS A 449 0.74 23.93 18.97
CA LYS A 449 1.18 24.89 17.95
C LYS A 449 1.17 24.18 16.60
N THR A 450 0.13 24.43 15.81
CA THR A 450 0.02 23.89 14.44
C THR A 450 1.17 24.42 13.57
N THR A 451 1.81 23.53 12.80
CA THR A 451 2.94 23.87 11.90
C THR A 451 2.67 23.53 10.44
N ILE A 452 1.52 22.90 10.13
CA ILE A 452 1.14 22.50 8.78
C ILE A 452 -0.08 23.28 8.25
N ASN A 453 -0.33 23.15 6.94
CA ASN A 453 -1.58 23.63 6.35
C ASN A 453 -2.72 22.64 6.62
N LEU A 454 -3.54 22.93 7.64
CA LEU A 454 -4.72 22.13 8.01
C LEU A 454 -5.85 22.13 6.95
N SER A 455 -5.70 22.82 5.81
CA SER A 455 -6.65 22.72 4.68
C SER A 455 -6.11 21.88 3.52
N LYS A 456 -4.93 21.27 3.65
CA LYS A 456 -4.40 20.30 2.69
C LYS A 456 -4.80 18.90 3.16
N TYR A 457 -5.52 18.17 2.30
CA TYR A 457 -5.99 16.81 2.59
C TYR A 457 -5.38 15.81 1.62
N SER A 458 -5.20 14.59 2.09
CA SER A 458 -4.85 13.43 1.28
C SER A 458 -5.46 12.16 1.86
N VAL A 459 -5.34 11.07 1.11
CA VAL A 459 -5.88 9.75 1.47
C VAL A 459 -4.78 8.69 1.44
N SER A 460 -5.05 7.56 2.08
CA SER A 460 -4.12 6.43 2.11
C SER A 460 -4.20 5.57 0.85
N SER A 461 -3.05 5.09 0.36
CA SER A 461 -2.93 3.97 -0.57
C SER A 461 -2.51 2.72 0.20
N PRO A 462 -3.02 1.51 -0.13
CA PRO A 462 -3.84 1.17 -1.29
C PRO A 462 -5.36 1.38 -1.11
N ALA A 463 -5.82 1.99 -0.01
CA ALA A 463 -7.27 2.21 0.20
C ALA A 463 -7.90 3.10 -0.88
N SER A 464 -7.15 4.02 -1.47
CA SER A 464 -7.59 4.85 -2.59
C SER A 464 -7.86 4.07 -3.88
N SER A 465 -7.37 2.82 -4.01
CA SER A 465 -7.64 1.97 -5.18
C SER A 465 -9.14 1.73 -5.36
N PRO A 466 -9.69 1.80 -6.60
CA PRO A 466 -11.08 1.46 -6.87
C PRO A 466 -11.33 -0.07 -6.95
N TYR A 467 -10.28 -0.89 -6.81
CA TYR A 467 -10.32 -2.35 -6.93
C TYR A 467 -10.28 -3.07 -5.57
N VAL A 468 -10.42 -2.32 -4.48
CA VAL A 468 -10.47 -2.83 -3.10
C VAL A 468 -11.71 -2.30 -2.38
N VAL A 469 -12.00 -2.83 -1.20
CA VAL A 469 -12.94 -2.22 -0.25
C VAL A 469 -12.11 -1.38 0.72
N ALA A 470 -12.31 -0.06 0.72
CA ALA A 470 -11.70 0.82 1.72
C ALA A 470 -12.55 0.87 2.99
N VAL A 471 -11.94 0.59 4.14
CA VAL A 471 -12.63 0.47 5.42
C VAL A 471 -12.21 1.59 6.38
N GLY A 472 -13.18 2.45 6.71
CA GLY A 472 -13.13 3.53 7.68
C GLY A 472 -13.28 3.08 9.12
N GLY A 473 -13.18 4.05 10.03
CA GLY A 473 -13.22 3.85 11.46
C GLY A 473 -14.36 4.59 12.16
N THR A 474 -15.01 3.93 13.09
CA THR A 474 -16.05 4.49 13.97
C THR A 474 -15.61 4.46 15.44
N THR A 475 -16.27 5.27 16.27
CA THR A 475 -16.28 5.09 17.72
C THR A 475 -17.57 4.37 18.10
N LEU A 476 -17.46 3.11 18.53
CA LEU A 476 -18.61 2.24 18.76
C LEU A 476 -19.23 2.41 20.15
N SER A 477 -20.57 2.46 20.20
CA SER A 477 -21.34 2.37 21.44
C SER A 477 -22.22 1.13 21.43
N THR A 478 -22.23 0.40 22.55
CA THR A 478 -23.03 -0.81 22.70
C THR A 478 -23.88 -0.81 23.97
N THR A 479 -24.96 -1.58 23.96
CA THR A 479 -25.64 -2.01 25.19
C THR A 479 -25.24 -3.45 25.50
N ASN A 480 -25.06 -3.76 26.79
CA ASN A 480 -24.63 -5.09 27.26
C ASN A 480 -23.37 -5.64 26.52
N LYS A 481 -22.47 -4.74 26.10
CA LYS A 481 -21.22 -5.01 25.36
C LYS A 481 -21.32 -5.60 23.96
N THR A 482 -22.48 -6.12 23.56
CA THR A 482 -22.61 -6.95 22.33
C THR A 482 -23.77 -6.55 21.42
N THR A 483 -24.60 -5.60 21.85
CA THR A 483 -25.69 -5.07 21.04
C THR A 483 -25.33 -3.68 20.58
N TRP A 484 -25.27 -3.45 19.27
CA TRP A 484 -25.03 -2.14 18.68
C TRP A 484 -26.04 -1.10 19.20
N ALA A 485 -25.56 0.08 19.58
CA ALA A 485 -26.37 1.16 20.13
C ALA A 485 -26.12 2.53 19.47
N GLY A 486 -25.10 2.63 18.63
CA GLY A 486 -24.73 3.86 17.91
C GLY A 486 -23.25 3.89 17.56
N GLU A 487 -22.92 4.65 16.52
CA GLU A 487 -21.55 4.91 16.09
C GLU A 487 -21.41 6.41 15.74
N THR A 488 -20.24 6.98 16.05
CA THR A 488 -19.80 8.29 15.55
C THR A 488 -18.52 8.11 14.75
N VAL A 489 -18.09 9.14 14.00
CA VAL A 489 -16.76 9.12 13.36
C VAL A 489 -15.68 8.83 14.40
N TRP A 490 -14.71 7.98 14.07
CA TRP A 490 -13.51 7.83 14.88
C TRP A 490 -12.60 9.05 14.73
N ASN A 491 -12.51 9.83 15.81
CA ASN A 491 -11.53 10.89 15.98
C ASN A 491 -11.23 11.06 17.47
N GLU A 492 -10.07 10.60 17.90
CA GLU A 492 -9.59 10.65 19.29
C GLU A 492 -8.66 11.86 19.53
N GLY A 493 -8.72 12.86 18.64
CA GLY A 493 -7.95 14.08 18.74
C GLY A 493 -6.47 13.88 18.45
N TRP A 494 -5.64 14.66 19.13
CA TRP A 494 -4.18 14.61 18.99
C TRP A 494 -3.51 13.90 20.16
N ALA A 495 -2.31 13.37 19.91
CA ALA A 495 -1.38 12.86 20.91
C ALA A 495 0.05 13.17 20.47
N PHE A 496 1.03 13.00 21.37
CA PHE A 496 2.44 12.97 20.96
C PHE A 496 2.64 11.92 19.86
N ALA A 497 3.36 12.30 18.81
CA ALA A 497 3.52 11.51 17.61
C ALA A 497 4.35 10.25 17.87
N ASP A 498 5.34 10.38 18.76
CA ASP A 498 6.35 9.38 19.02
C ASP A 498 6.62 9.33 20.54
N THR A 499 6.54 8.14 21.12
CA THR A 499 6.81 7.89 22.55
C THR A 499 7.86 6.81 22.70
N ASP A 500 8.68 6.91 23.75
CA ASP A 500 9.66 5.89 24.09
C ASP A 500 9.00 4.66 24.75
N GLN A 501 9.82 3.69 25.15
CA GLN A 501 9.36 2.46 25.80
C GLN A 501 8.66 2.67 27.15
N PHE A 502 8.79 3.85 27.77
CA PHE A 502 8.13 4.21 29.02
C PHE A 502 6.85 5.03 28.79
N GLY A 503 6.57 5.38 27.53
CA GLY A 503 5.43 6.21 27.15
C GLY A 503 5.71 7.71 27.23
N ASP A 504 6.97 8.11 27.42
CA ASP A 504 7.36 9.52 27.43
C ASP A 504 7.56 10.02 25.99
N PRO A 505 7.17 11.28 25.66
CA PRO A 505 7.38 11.83 24.33
C PRO A 505 8.85 11.84 23.93
N VAL A 506 9.16 11.35 22.73
CA VAL A 506 10.53 11.38 22.18
C VAL A 506 10.91 12.80 21.75
N ASP A 507 9.92 13.57 21.32
CA ASP A 507 10.03 14.98 20.99
C ASP A 507 8.68 15.71 21.20
N ASP A 508 8.64 17.00 20.89
CA ASP A 508 7.43 17.81 21.01
C ASP A 508 6.42 17.57 19.88
N SER A 509 6.69 16.66 18.92
CA SER A 509 5.84 16.47 17.75
C SER A 509 4.52 15.83 18.13
N VAL A 510 3.43 16.31 17.52
CA VAL A 510 2.09 15.77 17.76
C VAL A 510 1.41 15.39 16.46
N ARG A 511 0.60 14.33 16.53
CA ARG A 511 -0.21 13.81 15.42
C ARG A 511 -1.67 13.64 15.83
N ILE A 512 -2.55 13.55 14.85
CA ILE A 512 -3.94 13.14 15.07
C ILE A 512 -4.12 11.61 14.97
N TRP A 513 -5.19 11.15 15.59
CA TRP A 513 -5.70 9.77 15.51
C TRP A 513 -7.17 9.80 15.13
N ALA A 514 -7.43 9.61 13.84
CA ALA A 514 -8.77 9.64 13.27
C ALA A 514 -8.83 8.78 12.02
N THR A 515 -10.04 8.36 11.63
CA THR A 515 -10.25 7.57 10.42
C THR A 515 -9.77 8.29 9.16
N GLY A 516 -9.01 7.60 8.32
CA GLY A 516 -8.65 8.08 6.99
C GLY A 516 -9.88 8.21 6.10
N GLY A 517 -9.89 9.21 5.23
CA GLY A 517 -11.05 9.48 4.39
C GLY A 517 -10.91 10.77 3.58
N GLY A 518 -11.63 10.86 2.47
CA GLY A 518 -11.55 11.98 1.53
C GLY A 518 -11.47 11.58 0.07
N VAL A 519 -10.87 12.46 -0.74
CA VAL A 519 -10.85 12.36 -2.21
C VAL A 519 -9.43 12.06 -2.70
N SER A 520 -9.28 11.01 -3.50
CA SER A 520 -8.01 10.70 -4.17
C SER A 520 -7.62 11.81 -5.16
N GLN A 521 -6.33 12.15 -5.20
CA GLN A 521 -5.75 13.07 -6.17
C GLN A 521 -5.47 12.37 -7.50
N TYR A 522 -5.29 11.05 -7.48
CA TYR A 522 -4.79 10.27 -8.62
C TYR A 522 -5.89 9.42 -9.24
N GLU A 523 -6.60 8.64 -8.43
CA GLU A 523 -7.56 7.64 -8.90
C GLU A 523 -8.85 8.26 -9.44
N THR A 524 -9.27 7.82 -10.62
CA THR A 524 -10.52 8.27 -11.23
C THR A 524 -11.70 7.64 -10.51
N ALA A 525 -12.78 8.39 -10.29
CA ALA A 525 -14.00 7.83 -9.71
C ALA A 525 -14.51 6.67 -10.59
N PRO A 526 -14.69 5.46 -10.03
CA PRO A 526 -15.29 4.38 -10.79
C PRO A 526 -16.76 4.71 -11.08
N THR A 527 -17.26 4.27 -12.22
CA THR A 527 -18.60 4.65 -12.72
C THR A 527 -19.74 4.35 -11.74
N TRP A 528 -19.61 3.31 -10.90
CA TRP A 528 -20.59 2.99 -9.86
C TRP A 528 -20.64 4.07 -8.78
N GLN A 529 -19.51 4.71 -8.44
CA GLN A 529 -19.44 5.79 -7.46
C GLN A 529 -20.04 7.08 -8.01
N THR A 530 -19.66 7.46 -9.23
CA THR A 530 -20.24 8.65 -9.89
C THR A 530 -21.74 8.49 -10.15
N THR A 531 -22.21 7.28 -10.44
CA THR A 531 -23.65 7.00 -10.63
C THR A 531 -24.43 7.14 -9.33
N ALA A 532 -23.85 6.67 -8.22
CA ALA A 532 -24.48 6.67 -6.91
C ALA A 532 -24.42 8.03 -6.20
N LEU A 533 -23.26 8.70 -6.23
CA LEU A 533 -22.99 9.95 -5.50
C LEU A 533 -23.15 11.22 -6.35
N GLY A 534 -23.25 11.07 -7.67
CA GLY A 534 -23.45 12.17 -8.61
C GLY A 534 -22.23 12.52 -9.45
N LYS A 535 -22.47 13.20 -10.57
CA LYS A 535 -21.47 13.50 -11.62
C LYS A 535 -20.34 14.44 -11.20
N THR A 536 -20.48 15.11 -10.05
CA THR A 536 -19.42 15.96 -9.48
C THR A 536 -18.32 15.15 -8.82
N VAL A 537 -18.56 13.87 -8.51
CA VAL A 537 -17.54 12.93 -8.02
C VAL A 537 -16.76 12.39 -9.22
N THR A 538 -15.60 13.01 -9.50
CA THR A 538 -14.71 12.69 -10.63
C THR A 538 -13.47 11.90 -10.21
N LYS A 539 -13.17 11.86 -8.92
CA LYS A 539 -12.05 11.13 -8.32
C LYS A 539 -12.57 10.10 -7.30
N ARG A 540 -11.82 9.02 -7.06
CA ARG A 540 -12.21 8.00 -6.08
C ARG A 540 -12.30 8.64 -4.70
N VAL A 541 -13.47 8.54 -4.06
CA VAL A 541 -13.68 9.01 -2.69
C VAL A 541 -13.71 7.85 -1.71
N VAL A 542 -13.04 7.95 -0.56
CA VAL A 542 -12.88 6.92 0.50
C VAL A 542 -13.45 7.42 1.83
N PRO A 543 -13.85 6.52 2.75
CA PRO A 543 -13.90 5.06 2.60
C PRO A 543 -15.20 4.57 1.93
N ASP A 544 -15.34 3.26 1.73
CA ASP A 544 -16.57 2.67 1.20
C ASP A 544 -17.56 2.32 2.33
N VAL A 545 -17.05 1.78 3.43
CA VAL A 545 -17.76 1.39 4.65
C VAL A 545 -16.86 1.65 5.86
N ALA A 546 -17.37 1.54 7.09
CA ALA A 546 -16.57 1.71 8.30
C ALA A 546 -16.97 0.73 9.41
N PHE A 547 -16.06 0.43 10.34
CA PHE A 547 -16.32 -0.37 11.54
C PHE A 547 -15.55 0.21 12.73
N ASP A 548 -15.71 -0.36 13.93
CA ASP A 548 -15.04 0.13 15.13
C ASP A 548 -13.53 0.26 14.94
N ALA A 549 -12.99 1.41 15.37
CA ALA A 549 -11.58 1.76 15.24
C ALA A 549 -11.07 2.60 16.42
N ALA A 550 -11.93 3.24 17.20
CA ALA A 550 -11.45 4.03 18.32
C ALA A 550 -10.76 3.13 19.35
N SER A 551 -9.54 3.48 19.76
CA SER A 551 -8.82 2.61 20.71
C SER A 551 -9.53 2.57 22.06
N GLY A 552 -10.29 3.60 22.45
CA GLY A 552 -11.15 3.60 23.62
C GLY A 552 -12.34 2.61 23.58
N THR A 553 -12.76 2.17 22.40
CA THR A 553 -13.82 1.16 22.20
C THR A 553 -13.30 -0.15 21.58
N GLY A 554 -12.04 -0.18 21.17
CA GLY A 554 -11.47 -1.24 20.34
C GLY A 554 -11.35 -2.63 20.98
N ALA A 555 -10.61 -3.49 20.29
CA ALA A 555 -10.52 -4.91 20.58
C ALA A 555 -9.53 -5.24 21.71
N LEU A 556 -9.85 -6.28 22.48
CA LEU A 556 -9.01 -6.85 23.52
C LEU A 556 -8.21 -8.03 22.94
N ILE A 557 -6.96 -7.76 22.60
CA ILE A 557 -6.07 -8.66 21.85
C ILE A 557 -5.07 -9.34 22.78
N VAL A 558 -4.66 -10.55 22.40
CA VAL A 558 -3.49 -11.23 22.96
C VAL A 558 -2.27 -10.80 22.17
N ILE A 559 -1.29 -10.15 22.82
CA ILE A 559 -0.03 -9.74 22.17
C ILE A 559 1.11 -10.20 23.06
N ASN A 560 2.08 -10.92 22.48
CA ASN A 560 3.21 -11.52 23.20
C ASN A 560 2.76 -12.36 24.41
N GLY A 561 1.70 -13.15 24.22
CA GLY A 561 1.06 -14.00 25.23
C GLY A 561 0.26 -13.24 26.30
N GLN A 562 0.23 -11.91 26.28
CA GLN A 562 -0.52 -11.09 27.24
C GLN A 562 -1.90 -10.75 26.68
N ALA A 563 -2.94 -11.28 27.31
CA ALA A 563 -4.32 -11.01 26.94
C ALA A 563 -4.81 -9.64 27.42
N GLY A 564 -5.82 -9.09 26.73
CA GLY A 564 -6.51 -7.88 27.17
C GLY A 564 -5.79 -6.59 26.81
N GLN A 565 -4.84 -6.63 25.86
CA GLN A 565 -4.28 -5.40 25.31
C GLN A 565 -5.32 -4.74 24.41
N GLN A 566 -5.73 -3.53 24.78
CA GLN A 566 -6.77 -2.81 24.08
C GLN A 566 -6.20 -2.03 22.88
N VAL A 567 -6.73 -2.31 21.69
CA VAL A 567 -6.19 -1.83 20.42
C VAL A 567 -7.32 -1.38 19.50
N GLY A 568 -7.10 -0.28 18.78
CA GLY A 568 -7.94 0.21 17.69
C GLY A 568 -7.09 0.57 16.47
N GLY A 569 -7.50 1.61 15.75
CA GLY A 569 -7.02 1.92 14.40
C GLY A 569 -7.98 1.42 13.33
N THR A 570 -7.88 1.93 12.11
CA THR A 570 -8.58 1.31 10.97
C THR A 570 -8.07 -0.10 10.69
N SER A 571 -6.87 -0.46 11.19
CA SER A 571 -6.40 -1.84 11.33
C SER A 571 -7.31 -2.75 12.14
N LEU A 572 -8.21 -2.25 12.99
CA LEU A 572 -9.27 -3.07 13.59
C LEU A 572 -10.47 -3.21 12.64
N ALA A 573 -10.86 -2.10 12.01
CA ALA A 573 -12.06 -2.03 11.20
C ALA A 573 -12.01 -2.95 9.96
N SER A 574 -10.86 -3.01 9.26
CA SER A 574 -10.71 -3.88 8.09
C SER A 574 -10.84 -5.38 8.45
N PRO A 575 -10.16 -5.92 9.47
CA PRO A 575 -10.38 -7.28 9.99
C PRO A 575 -11.81 -7.61 10.38
N ILE A 576 -12.55 -6.66 10.99
CA ILE A 576 -13.98 -6.83 11.29
C ILE A 576 -14.76 -7.03 9.99
N PHE A 577 -14.54 -6.17 8.98
CA PHE A 577 -15.14 -6.35 7.66
C PHE A 577 -14.79 -7.71 7.07
N VAL A 578 -13.52 -8.10 7.08
CA VAL A 578 -13.05 -9.38 6.51
C VAL A 578 -13.71 -10.57 7.20
N GLY A 579 -13.79 -10.57 8.53
CA GLY A 579 -14.41 -11.65 9.29
C GLY A 579 -15.93 -11.76 9.04
N GLY A 580 -16.62 -10.62 9.00
CA GLY A 580 -18.05 -10.58 8.69
C GLY A 580 -18.35 -10.96 7.24
N TRP A 581 -17.59 -10.43 6.28
CA TRP A 581 -17.74 -10.74 4.87
C TRP A 581 -17.37 -12.19 4.55
N ALA A 582 -16.40 -12.78 5.25
CA ALA A 582 -16.08 -14.20 5.10
C ALA A 582 -17.27 -15.11 5.46
N ARG A 583 -18.12 -14.71 6.43
CA ARG A 583 -19.39 -15.40 6.72
C ARG A 583 -20.41 -15.24 5.60
N VAL A 584 -20.49 -14.06 4.99
CA VAL A 584 -21.32 -13.82 3.81
C VAL A 584 -20.87 -14.73 2.66
N GLU A 585 -19.57 -14.79 2.36
CA GLU A 585 -19.03 -15.72 1.37
C GLU A 585 -19.36 -17.18 1.70
N SER A 586 -19.28 -17.58 2.97
CA SER A 586 -19.63 -18.93 3.38
C SER A 586 -21.09 -19.28 3.15
N ALA A 587 -21.99 -18.33 3.41
CA ALA A 587 -23.42 -18.47 3.13
C ALA A 587 -23.70 -18.59 1.62
N HIS A 588 -22.86 -17.97 0.79
CA HIS A 588 -22.99 -17.89 -0.66
C HIS A 588 -21.96 -18.74 -1.43
N GLN A 589 -21.41 -19.77 -0.78
CA GLN A 589 -20.50 -20.76 -1.39
C GLN A 589 -19.27 -20.14 -2.10
N ASN A 590 -18.72 -19.06 -1.54
CA ASN A 590 -17.59 -18.30 -2.08
C ASN A 590 -17.81 -17.73 -3.50
N SER A 591 -19.08 -17.44 -3.87
CA SER A 591 -19.45 -17.02 -5.22
C SER A 591 -19.50 -15.50 -5.45
N LEU A 592 -19.32 -14.68 -4.40
CA LEU A 592 -19.41 -13.22 -4.53
C LEU A 592 -18.05 -12.62 -4.93
N GLY A 593 -18.06 -11.41 -5.47
CA GLY A 593 -16.86 -10.72 -5.96
C GLY A 593 -16.68 -9.42 -5.20
N LEU A 594 -15.88 -8.50 -5.74
CA LEU A 594 -15.70 -7.17 -5.13
C LEU A 594 -17.07 -6.49 -4.96
N PRO A 595 -17.51 -6.20 -3.72
CA PRO A 595 -18.89 -5.83 -3.47
C PRO A 595 -19.18 -4.34 -3.62
N THR A 596 -18.15 -3.49 -3.81
CA THR A 596 -18.27 -2.02 -3.82
C THR A 596 -19.33 -1.53 -4.82
N SER A 597 -19.31 -2.03 -6.06
CA SER A 597 -20.33 -1.64 -7.05
C SER A 597 -21.77 -1.97 -6.59
N GLY A 598 -21.96 -3.09 -5.89
CA GLY A 598 -23.24 -3.50 -5.30
C GLY A 598 -23.64 -2.65 -4.10
N PHE A 599 -22.69 -2.30 -3.23
CA PHE A 599 -22.89 -1.39 -2.09
C PHE A 599 -23.43 -0.04 -2.57
N TYR A 600 -22.72 0.61 -3.50
CA TYR A 600 -23.13 1.93 -4.01
C TYR A 600 -24.44 1.89 -4.80
N GLN A 601 -24.80 0.76 -5.43
CA GLN A 601 -26.10 0.59 -6.10
C GLN A 601 -27.27 0.38 -5.14
N THR A 602 -27.00 -0.20 -3.96
CA THR A 602 -28.00 -0.64 -2.99
C THR A 602 -28.20 0.39 -1.89
N PHE A 603 -27.13 0.84 -1.24
CA PHE A 603 -27.19 1.63 -0.01
C PHE A 603 -27.71 3.04 -0.24
N VAL A 604 -27.47 3.64 -1.42
CA VAL A 604 -28.08 4.93 -1.79
C VAL A 604 -29.60 4.87 -1.95
N LYS A 605 -30.17 3.67 -2.14
CA LYS A 605 -31.62 3.44 -2.26
C LYS A 605 -32.23 2.90 -0.97
N ASP A 606 -31.45 2.11 -0.24
CA ASP A 606 -31.88 1.42 0.97
C ASP A 606 -30.73 1.32 1.98
N ALA A 607 -30.69 2.29 2.89
CA ALA A 607 -29.74 2.35 3.99
C ALA A 607 -30.05 1.36 5.12
N SER A 608 -31.11 0.53 5.04
CA SER A 608 -31.46 -0.42 6.12
C SER A 608 -30.43 -1.54 6.32
N ASN A 609 -29.51 -1.70 5.35
CA ASN A 609 -28.38 -2.63 5.38
C ASN A 609 -27.14 -2.04 6.08
N THR A 610 -27.19 -0.77 6.48
CA THR A 610 -26.08 -0.08 7.11
C THR A 610 -26.50 0.61 8.41
N HIS A 611 -25.51 0.92 9.23
CA HIS A 611 -25.63 1.83 10.36
C HIS A 611 -25.00 3.16 9.95
N ASP A 612 -25.84 4.06 9.44
CA ASP A 612 -25.44 5.38 8.93
C ASP A 612 -24.87 6.27 10.05
N VAL A 613 -23.60 6.65 9.91
CA VAL A 613 -22.89 7.52 10.86
C VAL A 613 -23.08 8.96 10.42
N THR A 614 -23.63 9.80 11.28
CA THR A 614 -24.08 11.15 10.88
C THR A 614 -23.49 12.27 11.75
N SER A 615 -22.45 11.96 12.52
CA SER A 615 -21.87 12.88 13.49
C SER A 615 -20.39 12.62 13.73
N GLY A 616 -19.62 13.71 13.71
CA GLY A 616 -18.17 13.73 13.86
C GLY A 616 -17.46 14.22 12.60
N ASN A 617 -16.13 14.27 12.66
CA ASN A 617 -15.24 14.70 11.58
C ASN A 617 -13.89 13.97 11.71
N ASN A 618 -13.14 13.87 10.62
CA ASN A 618 -11.83 13.24 10.57
C ASN A 618 -10.65 14.23 10.48
N GLY A 619 -10.81 15.45 11.03
CA GLY A 619 -9.76 16.46 11.03
C GLY A 619 -9.44 17.04 12.41
N TYR A 620 -8.92 18.27 12.42
CA TYR A 620 -8.47 18.98 13.62
C TYR A 620 -8.57 20.49 13.43
N GLY A 621 -8.85 21.25 14.49
CA GLY A 621 -8.91 22.71 14.46
C GLY A 621 -10.03 23.27 13.56
N GLY A 622 -11.19 22.60 13.51
CA GLY A 622 -12.33 22.99 12.66
C GLY A 622 -12.14 22.70 11.17
N LYS A 623 -11.28 21.74 10.84
CA LYS A 623 -10.97 21.26 9.49
C LYS A 623 -11.27 19.77 9.40
N GLY A 624 -11.22 19.20 8.19
CA GLY A 624 -11.62 17.83 7.89
C GLY A 624 -12.96 17.77 7.16
N TYR A 625 -13.37 16.56 6.84
CA TYR A 625 -14.73 16.31 6.36
C TYR A 625 -15.67 16.15 7.57
N ALA A 626 -16.97 16.20 7.32
CA ALA A 626 -17.98 16.05 8.36
C ALA A 626 -18.97 14.97 7.96
N ALA A 627 -19.26 14.08 8.90
CA ALA A 627 -20.23 13.01 8.69
C ALA A 627 -21.62 13.58 8.43
N LYS A 628 -22.39 12.87 7.61
CA LYS A 628 -23.72 13.31 7.18
C LYS A 628 -24.55 12.09 6.76
N ALA A 629 -25.87 12.26 6.70
CA ALA A 629 -26.75 11.19 6.25
C ALA A 629 -26.36 10.66 4.86
N GLY A 630 -26.28 9.32 4.75
CA GLY A 630 -25.90 8.62 3.53
C GLY A 630 -24.40 8.38 3.44
N TRP A 631 -23.81 8.55 2.25
CA TRP A 631 -22.37 8.39 2.08
C TRP A 631 -21.62 9.67 2.49
N ASP A 632 -20.56 9.54 3.27
CA ASP A 632 -19.63 10.61 3.61
C ASP A 632 -18.15 10.22 3.53
N ASP A 633 -17.29 11.24 3.50
CA ASP A 633 -15.82 11.11 3.36
C ASP A 633 -15.15 10.65 4.66
N ASP A 634 -15.89 10.41 5.74
CA ASP A 634 -15.36 9.96 7.04
C ASP A 634 -15.55 8.45 7.21
N THR A 635 -16.75 7.95 6.91
CA THR A 635 -17.21 6.58 7.22
C THR A 635 -17.86 5.86 6.04
N GLY A 636 -17.89 6.49 4.87
CA GLY A 636 -18.54 5.92 3.69
C GLY A 636 -20.03 5.76 3.95
N PHE A 637 -20.57 4.56 3.77
CA PHE A 637 -21.97 4.27 4.12
C PHE A 637 -22.20 3.90 5.60
N GLY A 638 -21.17 4.00 6.44
CA GLY A 638 -21.17 3.51 7.81
C GLY A 638 -20.89 1.99 7.89
N SER A 639 -21.24 1.38 9.02
CA SER A 639 -21.02 -0.06 9.25
C SER A 639 -22.14 -0.91 8.67
N LEU A 640 -21.86 -2.20 8.45
CA LEU A 640 -22.78 -3.11 7.77
C LEU A 640 -23.57 -3.96 8.78
N ASP A 641 -24.84 -4.18 8.46
CA ASP A 641 -25.62 -5.29 9.02
C ASP A 641 -25.42 -6.50 8.10
N PHE A 642 -24.55 -7.44 8.51
CA PHE A 642 -24.12 -8.52 7.63
C PHE A 642 -25.25 -9.50 7.27
N THR A 643 -26.18 -9.78 8.19
CA THR A 643 -27.30 -10.69 7.90
C THR A 643 -28.27 -10.08 6.90
N LYS A 644 -28.66 -8.81 7.07
CA LYS A 644 -29.51 -8.12 6.09
C LYS A 644 -28.82 -8.01 4.74
N LEU A 645 -27.56 -7.60 4.73
CA LEU A 645 -26.77 -7.48 3.52
C LEU A 645 -26.66 -8.81 2.77
N SER A 646 -26.38 -9.91 3.49
CA SER A 646 -26.32 -11.25 2.91
C SER A 646 -27.62 -11.64 2.21
N ALA A 647 -28.78 -11.25 2.75
CA ALA A 647 -30.08 -11.53 2.15
C ALA A 647 -30.36 -10.75 0.85
N THR A 648 -29.58 -9.72 0.54
CA THR A 648 -29.67 -8.99 -0.74
C THR A 648 -29.07 -9.78 -1.91
N TYR A 649 -28.16 -10.72 -1.62
CA TYR A 649 -27.59 -11.63 -2.60
C TYR A 649 -28.53 -12.83 -2.78
N LYS A 650 -29.10 -12.95 -3.99
CA LYS A 650 -29.95 -14.08 -4.39
C LYS A 650 -29.21 -15.02 -5.33
#